data_AF-A0A2V1AK96-F1
#
_entry.id   AF-A0A2V1AK96-F1
#
_cell.length_a   1.000
_cell.length_b   1.000
_cell.length_c   1.000
_cell.angle_alpha   90.00
_cell.angle_beta   90.00
_cell.angle_gamma   90.00
#
_symmetry.space_group_name_H-M   'P 1'
#
loop_
_entity.id
_entity.type
_entity.pdbx_description
1 polymer ?
#
loop_
_entity_poly.entity_id
_entity_poly.type
_entity_poly.pdbx_seq_one_letter_code
_entity_poly.pdbx_strand_id
1 'polypeptide(L)'
;MSNPKQTNARASGFGSVFKSITRSLKPTSGNVPVVINAKVVGGGADMQKLLSQLQTGSASTRAQVASQITEALEKYYLSSIPEVWYLARDLCDSQHPGGVRRSALKLLVKCIQQDEDAVSNRLKFYSDIVEFCKVSESQVDNEFDLFLSALKALTNDGRDIHDLYIYDQNGSFSDFLFRCFKALAGQAKKYSDGPDPSKEDRTFHNLIDLTSYITNCVQFNYALTEDQSFSSIVNDALADLFMTHPSAVSDNAASFAIEYFKDERLCSVFNSSWKGNCQRLLNAHFYASGASSESKKNVLITIKEAHESSLNLVDDASIGRIILDVLECSFQEKDPVTIEYLYGDFLHDFIPDDAVETYNFMIRFLRFCIDQAHISASIALLRSLVRIRVSSRGRVYFTDVTDMGGLASAFKRASADPNFDGSKSILWEYPESLTYIPEGYLDRPTKIILSQSVSLPETKGSENQAKLDIGHWADTVRLIITKYYHWEVYSFVWAHYCSQLSNMSLFKTQEAHILDLQKIVCDQLMLNLPTSEAFPTEHTSVTKSDLQVALVRILSSLLGYHGIFTKADEDQVVSSIIFAMGSYERTAIPCIHILNVCCYEIPLSIKKFLTAILTKLQTGVTSSFASPPTLEFMMSLINSQAITSSFTIDDYKRFFAIAFKYIQYASMLRAQISQGKASTEQEDVLQRHGVDAIVEQKASTQLTPITPIMNEYLYLISYRLIARLFLTINLNDRRKLSPFLMRNLVLANQIDETDIKHEPTIALADFLIRFACSDIPLKVVIPPKPSLEKTNDVTNSWLLGSVVMTITTNTINGDSLITVRRPTSVSVFRIQFDPSMLQTTTNPNGNQRLVLNSYFLLQVTNFLEVKEQLKPVPLLEDAATERALGSLDRTPVVSFHKAGIVYIGPGQTDETAILGNTVGSASYHRFLDSLGRLIRLKDADSVYVGGLDKENGSDGEYAYVWGDTISQTVFHVTTLMPNVASDKYHSFKKRHIGNNHVNVYFDESGHSFNFNTIKSQFNFLNIVITPHTPLQRAGGNVEAEVFKVKTFRRHGVPGIFSTTHFKLISAEQLPTFIRNSILISDKFAQVWHNCSNGEYVSNWQLRVRQIESIRKRTLELHKTNQEQQKKQGKENPHSSDGAVGGPNMSAPDVIATDMTNSFLEQLQGGVTNGSGEEFNQATNSRYDYATGEDHGAYQRIEFGSYT
;
A
#
# COMPACT_ATOMS: atom_id res chain seq x y z
N MET A 1 -4.30 17.70 46.52
CA MET A 1 -4.01 18.21 45.16
C MET A 1 -4.70 17.28 44.19
N SER A 2 -5.46 17.66 43.16
CA SER A 2 -6.01 18.94 42.69
C SER A 2 -6.99 18.56 41.57
N ASN A 3 -8.23 19.06 41.66
CA ASN A 3 -9.32 19.07 40.67
C ASN A 3 -8.90 19.15 39.18
N PRO A 4 -9.78 18.74 38.24
CA PRO A 4 -10.63 19.76 37.58
C PRO A 4 -12.10 19.33 37.32
N LYS A 5 -13.04 20.18 37.76
CA LYS A 5 -13.92 21.06 36.94
C LYS A 5 -15.14 20.38 36.29
N GLN A 6 -16.23 20.36 37.05
CA GLN A 6 -17.61 20.48 36.55
C GLN A 6 -17.89 21.93 36.14
N THR A 7 -18.56 22.11 35.00
CA THR A 7 -19.15 23.39 34.57
C THR A 7 -20.67 23.37 34.78
N ASN A 8 -21.12 24.47 35.38
CA ASN A 8 -22.45 24.79 35.88
C ASN A 8 -23.60 24.78 34.84
N ALA A 9 -24.78 24.36 35.28
CA ALA A 9 -26.06 24.97 34.90
C ALA A 9 -27.11 24.85 36.03
N ARG A 10 -27.17 25.91 36.84
CA ARG A 10 -28.30 26.49 37.61
C ARG A 10 -29.40 25.58 38.17
N ALA A 11 -29.35 25.41 39.49
CA ALA A 11 -30.53 25.40 40.35
C ALA A 11 -30.93 26.86 40.70
N SER A 12 -32.19 27.24 40.49
CA SER A 12 -32.78 28.40 41.15
C SER A 12 -34.30 28.31 41.21
N GLY A 13 -34.84 28.20 42.43
CA GLY A 13 -36.09 28.89 42.79
C GLY A 13 -37.34 28.04 42.97
N PHE A 14 -37.49 27.36 44.10
CA PHE A 14 -38.82 27.05 44.68
C PHE A 14 -38.92 27.37 46.19
N GLY A 15 -38.04 28.24 46.69
CA GLY A 15 -38.02 28.72 48.07
C GLY A 15 -39.06 29.81 48.41
N SER A 16 -40.12 30.03 47.61
CA SER A 16 -41.10 31.10 47.86
C SER A 16 -42.57 30.69 47.89
N VAL A 17 -42.93 29.40 47.88
CA VAL A 17 -44.34 28.97 47.90
C VAL A 17 -44.81 28.54 49.30
N PHE A 18 -43.89 28.22 50.21
CA PHE A 18 -44.20 27.67 51.54
C PHE A 18 -44.73 28.64 52.61
N LYS A 19 -45.09 29.89 52.25
CA LYS A 19 -45.62 30.89 53.23
C LYS A 19 -47.07 31.31 53.02
N SER A 20 -47.80 30.75 52.04
CA SER A 20 -49.19 31.18 51.77
C SER A 20 -50.30 30.16 52.08
N ILE A 21 -50.00 28.92 52.50
CA ILE A 21 -51.03 27.87 52.67
C ILE A 21 -51.05 27.29 54.09
N THR A 22 -50.83 28.15 55.11
CA THR A 22 -51.02 27.78 56.53
C THR A 22 -52.11 28.62 57.21
N ARG A 23 -53.05 29.16 56.42
CA ARG A 23 -54.18 29.96 56.92
C ARG A 23 -55.51 29.55 56.32
N SER A 24 -55.83 28.27 56.36
CA SER A 24 -57.21 27.79 56.29
C SER A 24 -57.23 26.36 56.78
N LEU A 25 -58.32 25.93 57.39
CA LEU A 25 -58.58 24.56 57.87
C LEU A 25 -58.05 24.26 59.29
N LYS A 26 -58.66 24.94 60.28
CA LYS A 26 -59.01 24.26 61.54
C LYS A 26 -60.12 23.23 61.24
N PRO A 27 -60.13 22.06 61.90
CA PRO A 27 -61.22 21.09 61.76
C PRO A 27 -62.41 21.56 62.59
N THR A 28 -63.53 21.92 61.94
CA THR A 28 -64.83 22.00 62.61
C THR A 28 -65.59 20.71 62.35
N SER A 29 -65.61 19.86 63.37
CA SER A 29 -66.56 18.78 63.55
C SER A 29 -67.99 19.32 63.53
N GLY A 30 -68.77 18.92 62.54
CA GLY A 30 -70.20 19.21 62.47
C GLY A 30 -70.80 18.54 61.25
N ASN A 31 -71.47 17.40 61.46
CA ASN A 31 -72.35 16.78 60.46
C ASN A 31 -73.48 17.78 60.16
N VAL A 32 -73.33 18.54 59.08
CA VAL A 32 -74.41 19.30 58.46
C VAL A 32 -74.65 18.68 57.08
N PRO A 33 -75.88 18.27 56.74
CA PRO A 33 -76.18 17.78 55.40
C PRO A 33 -75.98 18.91 54.40
N VAL A 34 -74.96 18.79 53.55
CA VAL A 34 -74.74 19.73 52.44
C VAL A 34 -75.82 19.47 51.40
N VAL A 35 -76.83 20.33 51.34
CA VAL A 35 -77.76 20.40 50.22
C VAL A 35 -77.01 21.05 49.06
N ILE A 36 -76.57 20.25 48.11
CA ILE A 36 -75.86 20.70 46.90
C ILE A 36 -76.90 21.32 45.95
N ASN A 37 -76.92 22.64 45.81
CA ASN A 37 -77.63 23.33 44.73
C ASN A 37 -76.65 23.53 43.55
N ALA A 38 -76.65 22.60 42.60
CA ALA A 38 -75.77 22.62 41.45
C ALA A 38 -76.15 23.78 40.49
N LYS A 39 -75.38 24.88 40.53
CA LYS A 39 -75.37 25.87 39.44
C LYS A 39 -74.17 25.57 38.54
N VAL A 40 -74.37 24.55 37.69
CA VAL A 40 -73.41 24.19 36.66
C VAL A 40 -73.35 25.28 35.58
N VAL A 41 -72.16 25.84 35.31
CA VAL A 41 -71.90 26.77 34.21
C VAL A 41 -71.15 26.04 33.10
N GLY A 42 -71.75 25.93 31.92
CA GLY A 42 -71.23 25.17 30.78
C GLY A 42 -72.05 23.89 30.49
N GLY A 43 -72.23 23.57 29.21
CA GLY A 43 -73.06 22.45 28.73
C GLY A 43 -74.27 22.87 27.88
N GLY A 44 -74.79 21.95 27.06
CA GLY A 44 -76.00 22.17 26.25
C GLY A 44 -77.25 22.42 27.10
N ALA A 45 -78.29 23.04 26.53
CA ALA A 45 -79.50 23.48 27.25
C ALA A 45 -80.22 22.39 28.05
N ASP A 46 -80.01 21.11 27.72
CA ASP A 46 -80.61 19.95 28.39
C ASP A 46 -79.81 19.42 29.59
N MET A 47 -78.60 19.93 29.86
CA MET A 47 -77.69 19.34 30.84
C MET A 47 -78.16 19.49 32.30
N GLN A 48 -78.77 20.61 32.67
CA GLN A 48 -79.39 20.76 33.99
C GLN A 48 -80.57 19.80 34.20
N LYS A 49 -81.33 19.53 33.13
CA LYS A 49 -82.44 18.57 33.17
C LYS A 49 -81.91 17.15 33.37
N LEU A 50 -80.83 16.78 32.67
CA LEU A 50 -80.16 15.49 32.84
C LEU A 50 -79.59 15.33 34.26
N LEU A 51 -78.96 16.35 34.84
CA LEU A 51 -78.44 16.28 36.22
C LEU A 51 -79.56 16.11 37.27
N SER A 52 -80.71 16.78 37.09
CA SER A 52 -81.87 16.58 37.97
C SER A 52 -82.46 15.17 37.88
N GLN A 53 -82.45 14.58 36.68
CA GLN A 53 -82.89 13.20 36.43
C GLN A 53 -81.89 12.16 36.96
N LEU A 54 -80.60 12.49 36.97
CA LEU A 54 -79.55 11.69 37.60
C LEU A 54 -79.71 11.64 39.12
N GLN A 55 -80.25 12.68 39.76
CA GLN A 55 -80.48 12.71 41.21
C GLN A 55 -81.78 12.02 41.66
N THR A 56 -82.85 12.09 40.85
CA THR A 56 -84.22 11.71 41.27
C THR A 56 -84.80 10.48 40.58
N GLY A 57 -84.15 9.98 39.52
CA GLY A 57 -84.64 8.84 38.73
C GLY A 57 -84.46 7.47 39.39
N SER A 58 -85.12 6.45 38.86
CA SER A 58 -84.85 5.04 39.23
C SER A 58 -83.43 4.63 38.78
N ALA A 59 -82.81 3.62 39.39
CA ALA A 59 -81.45 3.19 39.04
C ALA A 59 -81.24 2.91 37.53
N SER A 60 -82.25 2.35 36.85
CA SER A 60 -82.20 2.13 35.39
C SER A 60 -82.28 3.42 34.59
N THR A 61 -83.10 4.38 35.02
CA THR A 61 -83.23 5.70 34.38
C THR A 61 -81.97 6.53 34.59
N ARG A 62 -81.42 6.50 35.81
CA ARG A 62 -80.14 7.14 36.17
C ARG A 62 -78.99 6.59 35.35
N ALA A 63 -78.96 5.29 35.06
CA ALA A 63 -77.96 4.67 34.18
C ALA A 63 -78.05 5.15 32.71
N GLN A 64 -79.26 5.28 32.17
CA GLN A 64 -79.47 5.82 30.81
C GLN A 64 -79.05 7.29 30.73
N VAL A 65 -79.42 8.07 31.75
CA VAL A 65 -79.03 9.47 31.88
C VAL A 65 -77.52 9.60 32.05
N ALA A 66 -76.87 8.71 32.81
CA ALA A 66 -75.40 8.69 32.94
C ALA A 66 -74.70 8.46 31.59
N SER A 67 -75.24 7.59 30.73
CA SER A 67 -74.73 7.40 29.36
C SER A 67 -74.89 8.66 28.51
N GLN A 68 -76.03 9.34 28.59
CA GLN A 68 -76.29 10.59 27.86
C GLN A 68 -75.38 11.73 28.35
N ILE A 69 -75.12 11.81 29.65
CA ILE A 69 -74.17 12.78 30.22
C ILE A 69 -72.74 12.44 29.77
N THR A 70 -72.38 11.15 29.67
CA THR A 70 -71.07 10.73 29.14
C THR A 70 -70.87 11.21 27.70
N GLU A 71 -71.85 11.02 26.82
CA GLU A 71 -71.82 11.52 25.44
C GLU A 71 -71.79 13.07 25.36
N ALA A 72 -72.44 13.74 26.30
CA ALA A 72 -72.44 15.20 26.36
C ALA A 72 -71.08 15.76 26.85
N LEU A 73 -70.46 15.09 27.82
CA LEU A 73 -69.11 15.40 28.30
C LEU A 73 -68.06 15.26 27.19
N GLU A 74 -68.24 14.36 26.21
CA GLU A 74 -67.33 14.31 25.05
C GLU A 74 -67.32 15.60 24.21
N LYS A 75 -68.42 16.35 24.20
CA LYS A 75 -68.61 17.52 23.32
C LYS A 75 -68.47 18.85 24.04
N TYR A 76 -68.67 18.90 25.35
CA TYR A 76 -68.72 20.13 26.13
C TYR A 76 -67.92 20.00 27.44
N TYR A 77 -67.12 21.02 27.76
CA TYR A 77 -66.42 21.12 29.04
C TYR A 77 -67.36 21.63 30.14
N LEU A 78 -67.25 21.05 31.32
CA LEU A 78 -68.08 21.34 32.49
C LEU A 78 -67.23 21.87 33.64
N SER A 79 -67.63 23.00 34.23
CA SER A 79 -66.90 23.65 35.33
C SER A 79 -67.05 22.97 36.70
N SER A 80 -67.91 21.95 36.82
CA SER A 80 -68.36 21.37 38.10
C SER A 80 -68.40 19.83 38.07
N ILE A 81 -67.34 19.23 37.51
CA ILE A 81 -67.15 17.78 37.42
C ILE A 81 -67.32 17.05 38.77
N PRO A 82 -66.83 17.56 39.92
CA PRO A 82 -67.00 16.87 41.21
C PRO A 82 -68.47 16.68 41.61
N GLU A 83 -69.35 17.62 41.27
CA GLU A 83 -70.79 17.50 41.58
C GLU A 83 -71.44 16.37 40.78
N VAL A 84 -71.06 16.21 39.51
CA VAL A 84 -71.52 15.11 38.65
C VAL A 84 -71.04 13.76 39.19
N TRP A 85 -69.80 13.71 39.69
CA TRP A 85 -69.24 12.52 40.34
C TRP A 85 -70.05 12.09 41.57
N TYR A 86 -70.37 13.02 42.48
CA TYR A 86 -71.15 12.70 43.68
C TYR A 86 -72.57 12.19 43.39
N LEU A 87 -73.18 12.64 42.30
CA LEU A 87 -74.53 12.21 41.88
C LEU A 87 -74.55 10.82 41.23
N ALA A 88 -73.40 10.32 40.77
CA ALA A 88 -73.29 9.05 40.05
C ALA A 88 -72.56 7.94 40.83
N ARG A 89 -71.75 8.29 41.84
CA ARG A 89 -70.88 7.33 42.54
C ARG A 89 -71.62 6.17 43.22
N ASP A 90 -72.82 6.40 43.74
CA ASP A 90 -73.64 5.37 44.39
C ASP A 90 -74.11 4.28 43.41
N LEU A 91 -74.21 4.60 42.12
CA LEU A 91 -74.56 3.64 41.06
C LEU A 91 -73.43 2.64 40.75
N CYS A 92 -72.22 2.87 41.28
CA CYS A 92 -71.07 1.98 41.12
C CYS A 92 -71.05 0.83 42.15
N ASP A 93 -71.88 0.92 43.19
CA ASP A 93 -72.00 -0.14 44.19
C ASP A 93 -72.42 -1.48 43.56
N SER A 94 -71.76 -2.54 44.00
CA SER A 94 -72.03 -3.95 43.74
C SER A 94 -73.49 -4.40 43.92
N GLN A 95 -74.33 -3.65 44.64
CA GLN A 95 -75.75 -3.96 44.80
C GLN A 95 -76.56 -3.75 43.51
N HIS A 96 -76.02 -3.01 42.53
CA HIS A 96 -76.68 -2.70 41.27
C HIS A 96 -76.34 -3.70 40.15
N PRO A 97 -77.23 -3.93 39.17
CA PRO A 97 -76.95 -4.78 38.01
C PRO A 97 -75.76 -4.26 37.18
N GLY A 98 -74.96 -5.16 36.61
CA GLY A 98 -73.74 -4.79 35.86
C GLY A 98 -73.95 -3.79 34.72
N GLY A 99 -75.12 -3.78 34.07
CA GLY A 99 -75.47 -2.77 33.06
C GLY A 99 -75.60 -1.34 33.61
N VAL A 100 -76.07 -1.19 34.85
CA VAL A 100 -76.14 0.10 35.56
C VAL A 100 -74.73 0.54 35.98
N ARG A 101 -73.96 -0.40 36.55
CA ARG A 101 -72.58 -0.16 36.98
C ARG A 101 -71.67 0.25 35.83
N ARG A 102 -71.73 -0.42 34.67
CA ARG A 102 -70.93 -0.04 33.49
C ARG A 102 -71.23 1.39 33.01
N SER A 103 -72.50 1.78 32.95
CA SER A 103 -72.88 3.13 32.51
C SER A 103 -72.42 4.20 33.49
N ALA A 104 -72.50 3.92 34.80
CA ALA A 104 -71.97 4.80 35.83
C ALA A 104 -70.44 4.90 35.78
N LEU A 105 -69.73 3.77 35.68
CA LEU A 105 -68.27 3.74 35.60
C LEU A 105 -67.73 4.44 34.36
N LYS A 106 -68.38 4.32 33.20
CA LYS A 106 -68.02 5.07 31.99
C LYS A 106 -68.14 6.58 32.19
N LEU A 107 -69.19 7.02 32.88
CA LEU A 107 -69.34 8.43 33.25
C LEU A 107 -68.22 8.88 34.18
N LEU A 108 -67.90 8.07 35.21
CA LEU A 108 -66.81 8.36 36.16
C LEU A 108 -65.44 8.48 35.47
N VAL A 109 -65.10 7.55 34.57
CA VAL A 109 -63.85 7.63 33.77
C VAL A 109 -63.80 8.95 32.99
N LYS A 110 -64.92 9.36 32.39
CA LYS A 110 -64.99 10.62 31.63
C LYS A 110 -64.90 11.86 32.51
N CYS A 111 -65.48 11.81 33.71
CA CYS A 111 -65.32 12.86 34.72
C CYS A 111 -63.85 13.03 35.10
N ILE A 112 -63.11 11.94 35.38
CA ILE A 112 -61.68 12.00 35.70
C ILE A 112 -60.88 12.66 34.58
N GLN A 113 -61.18 12.35 33.31
CA GLN A 113 -60.48 12.93 32.15
C GLN A 113 -60.72 14.44 31.96
N GLN A 114 -61.77 15.02 32.55
CA GLN A 114 -62.14 16.43 32.37
C GLN A 114 -61.98 17.30 33.62
N ASP A 115 -61.71 16.71 34.78
CA ASP A 115 -61.55 17.47 36.02
C ASP A 115 -60.30 18.38 35.97
N GLU A 116 -60.37 19.51 36.67
CA GLU A 116 -59.17 20.31 36.95
C GLU A 116 -58.33 19.57 37.99
N ASP A 117 -57.03 19.45 37.77
CA ASP A 117 -56.06 18.55 38.43
C ASP A 117 -55.82 18.87 39.93
N ALA A 118 -56.89 18.86 40.72
CA ALA A 118 -56.91 19.19 42.13
C ALA A 118 -56.67 17.93 42.98
N VAL A 119 -55.63 17.95 43.79
CA VAL A 119 -55.20 16.83 44.66
C VAL A 119 -56.34 16.28 45.53
N SER A 120 -57.22 17.16 46.05
CA SER A 120 -58.36 16.74 46.88
C SER A 120 -59.41 15.93 46.12
N ASN A 121 -59.64 16.23 44.85
CA ASN A 121 -60.59 15.51 44.01
C ASN A 121 -60.01 14.15 43.62
N ARG A 122 -58.73 14.12 43.25
CA ARG A 122 -58.02 12.89 42.86
C ARG A 122 -57.98 11.85 43.97
N LEU A 123 -57.66 12.26 45.20
CA LEU A 123 -57.68 11.37 46.38
C LEU A 123 -59.08 10.81 46.64
N LYS A 124 -60.12 11.61 46.38
CA LYS A 124 -61.50 11.17 46.57
C LYS A 124 -61.98 10.22 45.48
N PHE A 125 -61.65 10.49 44.22
CA PHE A 125 -61.91 9.59 43.11
C PHE A 125 -61.21 8.25 43.32
N TYR A 126 -59.96 8.28 43.79
CA TYR A 126 -59.21 7.09 44.16
C TYR A 126 -59.88 6.29 45.30
N SER A 127 -60.25 6.95 46.40
CA SER A 127 -60.93 6.31 47.53
C SER A 127 -62.24 5.63 47.11
N ASP A 128 -63.04 6.30 46.27
CA ASP A 128 -64.30 5.75 45.76
C ASP A 128 -64.02 4.55 44.82
N ILE A 129 -62.98 4.59 43.97
CA ILE A 129 -62.59 3.46 43.09
C ILE A 129 -62.20 2.22 43.90
N VAL A 130 -61.42 2.39 44.97
CA VAL A 130 -60.98 1.29 45.84
C VAL A 130 -62.15 0.73 46.66
N GLU A 131 -63.05 1.59 47.14
CA GLU A 131 -64.24 1.17 47.92
C GLU A 131 -65.24 0.35 47.08
N PHE A 132 -65.49 0.76 45.82
CA PHE A 132 -66.47 0.10 44.95
C PHE A 132 -65.92 -1.10 44.16
N CYS A 133 -64.60 -1.23 44.03
CA CYS A 133 -63.97 -2.38 43.37
C CYS A 133 -63.82 -3.55 44.36
N LYS A 134 -64.69 -4.56 44.26
CA LYS A 134 -64.60 -5.76 45.12
C LYS A 134 -63.51 -6.71 44.61
N VAL A 135 -62.45 -6.85 45.40
CA VAL A 135 -61.37 -7.80 45.15
C VAL A 135 -61.35 -8.84 46.28
N SER A 136 -61.56 -10.11 45.93
CA SER A 136 -61.39 -11.24 46.84
C SER A 136 -60.12 -12.01 46.48
N GLU A 137 -59.62 -12.89 47.36
CA GLU A 137 -58.39 -13.66 47.11
C GLU A 137 -58.43 -14.51 45.81
N SER A 138 -59.62 -14.83 45.30
CA SER A 138 -59.80 -15.71 44.13
C SER A 138 -60.62 -15.13 42.98
N GLN A 139 -61.26 -13.97 43.14
CA GLN A 139 -62.08 -13.33 42.11
C GLN A 139 -62.01 -11.81 42.19
N VAL A 140 -61.90 -11.19 41.01
CA VAL A 140 -61.98 -9.74 40.81
C VAL A 140 -63.38 -9.40 40.30
N ASP A 141 -63.79 -8.15 40.52
CA ASP A 141 -65.05 -7.60 40.05
C ASP A 141 -65.30 -7.84 38.54
N ASN A 142 -66.55 -8.16 38.18
CA ASN A 142 -66.96 -8.41 36.80
C ASN A 142 -66.78 -7.20 35.88
N GLU A 143 -66.70 -5.98 36.43
CA GLU A 143 -66.50 -4.71 35.71
C GLU A 143 -65.07 -4.13 35.91
N PHE A 144 -64.09 -4.98 36.26
CA PHE A 144 -62.70 -4.56 36.51
C PHE A 144 -62.02 -3.82 35.35
N ASP A 145 -62.37 -4.13 34.09
CA ASP A 145 -61.87 -3.43 32.90
C ASP A 145 -62.11 -1.90 32.97
N LEU A 146 -63.30 -1.50 33.44
CA LEU A 146 -63.65 -0.08 33.59
C LEU A 146 -63.04 0.55 34.84
N PHE A 147 -62.88 -0.21 35.93
CA PHE A 147 -62.16 0.25 37.12
C PHE A 147 -60.68 0.49 36.83
N LEU A 148 -60.03 -0.43 36.09
CA LEU A 148 -58.66 -0.26 35.65
C LEU A 148 -58.52 0.92 34.68
N SER A 149 -59.48 1.11 33.77
CA SER A 149 -59.52 2.28 32.89
C SER A 149 -59.66 3.60 33.66
N ALA A 150 -60.46 3.61 34.74
CA ALA A 150 -60.59 4.77 35.63
C ALA A 150 -59.28 5.06 36.36
N LEU A 151 -58.59 4.02 36.83
CA LEU A 151 -57.30 4.14 37.49
C LEU A 151 -56.20 4.64 36.54
N LYS A 152 -56.16 4.12 35.30
CA LYS A 152 -55.28 4.61 34.23
C LYS A 152 -55.53 6.08 33.93
N ALA A 153 -56.79 6.49 33.80
CA ALA A 153 -57.14 7.90 33.58
C ALA A 153 -56.72 8.80 34.75
N LEU A 154 -56.87 8.34 35.99
CA LEU A 154 -56.56 9.12 37.21
C LEU A 154 -55.06 9.33 37.43
N THR A 155 -54.26 8.36 37.02
CA THR A 155 -52.80 8.31 37.25
C THR A 155 -51.98 8.62 36.02
N ASN A 156 -52.64 9.01 34.92
CA ASN A 156 -52.00 9.22 33.62
C ASN A 156 -51.16 8.00 33.19
N ASP A 157 -51.80 6.83 33.22
CA ASP A 157 -51.23 5.52 32.94
C ASP A 157 -50.00 5.16 33.82
N GLY A 158 -50.08 5.51 35.11
CA GLY A 158 -49.09 5.12 36.12
C GLY A 158 -47.94 6.09 36.32
N ARG A 159 -47.98 7.28 35.70
CA ARG A 159 -46.95 8.32 35.85
C ARG A 159 -47.14 9.18 37.10
N ASP A 160 -48.38 9.54 37.41
CA ASP A 160 -48.71 10.52 38.44
C ASP A 160 -49.34 9.82 39.68
N ILE A 161 -48.52 9.09 40.44
CA ILE A 161 -48.96 8.32 41.62
C ILE A 161 -48.50 8.92 42.97
N HIS A 162 -47.64 9.92 42.95
CA HIS A 162 -46.99 10.50 44.14
C HIS A 162 -48.00 10.98 45.21
N ASP A 163 -49.08 11.66 44.78
CA ASP A 163 -50.11 12.15 45.70
C ASP A 163 -50.88 11.01 46.37
N LEU A 164 -51.03 9.87 45.68
CA LEU A 164 -51.68 8.67 46.21
C LEU A 164 -50.80 7.94 47.24
N TYR A 165 -49.47 8.11 47.18
CA TYR A 165 -48.55 7.54 48.16
C TYR A 165 -48.37 8.42 49.40
N ILE A 166 -48.37 9.76 49.26
CA ILE A 166 -48.09 10.69 50.38
C ILE A 166 -49.30 10.95 51.27
N TYR A 167 -50.49 11.10 50.68
CA TYR A 167 -51.69 11.52 51.42
C TYR A 167 -52.64 10.37 51.75
N ASP A 168 -52.31 9.14 51.37
CA ASP A 168 -53.06 7.95 51.75
C ASP A 168 -52.81 7.60 53.22
N GLN A 169 -53.85 7.75 54.04
CA GLN A 169 -53.78 7.46 55.47
C GLN A 169 -53.75 5.94 55.77
N ASN A 170 -53.95 5.07 54.77
CA ASN A 170 -54.11 3.62 54.96
C ASN A 170 -53.13 2.72 54.18
N GLY A 171 -52.16 3.26 53.41
CA GLY A 171 -51.12 2.47 52.74
C GLY A 171 -51.63 1.45 51.72
N SER A 172 -52.68 1.79 50.95
CA SER A 172 -53.52 0.83 50.24
C SER A 172 -53.24 0.68 48.74
N PHE A 173 -52.50 1.59 48.08
CA PHE A 173 -52.33 1.56 46.62
C PHE A 173 -51.54 0.35 46.11
N SER A 174 -50.37 0.08 46.68
CA SER A 174 -49.57 -1.11 46.37
C SER A 174 -50.30 -2.40 46.76
N ASP A 175 -50.92 -2.44 47.95
CA ASP A 175 -51.70 -3.59 48.43
C ASP A 175 -52.94 -3.87 47.58
N PHE A 176 -53.63 -2.83 47.09
CA PHE A 176 -54.77 -2.96 46.19
C PHE A 176 -54.36 -3.52 44.83
N LEU A 177 -53.29 -2.98 44.22
CA LEU A 177 -52.74 -3.51 42.97
C LEU A 177 -52.26 -4.96 43.15
N PHE A 178 -51.63 -5.26 44.28
CA PHE A 178 -51.18 -6.59 44.64
C PHE A 178 -52.34 -7.59 44.76
N ARG A 179 -53.43 -7.22 45.46
CA ARG A 179 -54.62 -8.08 45.59
C ARG A 179 -55.29 -8.32 44.24
N CYS A 180 -55.40 -7.29 43.39
CA CYS A 180 -55.94 -7.41 42.04
C CYS A 180 -55.10 -8.37 41.19
N PHE A 181 -53.78 -8.19 41.23
CA PHE A 181 -52.84 -8.99 40.48
C PHE A 181 -52.82 -10.45 40.96
N LYS A 182 -52.78 -10.69 42.28
CA LYS A 182 -52.81 -12.05 42.87
C LYS A 182 -54.09 -12.80 42.49
N ALA A 183 -55.24 -12.13 42.50
CA ALA A 183 -56.52 -12.72 42.13
C ALA A 183 -56.57 -13.09 40.62
N LEU A 184 -56.05 -12.24 39.74
CA LEU A 184 -56.00 -12.51 38.29
C LEU A 184 -54.91 -13.53 37.92
N ALA A 185 -53.73 -13.45 38.52
CA ALA A 185 -52.63 -14.41 38.33
C ALA A 185 -52.99 -15.81 38.85
N GLY A 186 -53.76 -15.90 39.96
CA GLY A 186 -54.30 -17.17 40.44
C GLY A 186 -55.26 -17.84 39.45
N GLN A 187 -56.01 -17.04 38.67
CA GLN A 187 -56.87 -17.53 37.58
C GLN A 187 -56.08 -17.84 36.31
N ALA A 188 -54.92 -17.23 36.13
CA ALA A 188 -54.04 -17.44 34.98
C ALA A 188 -53.50 -18.88 34.88
N LYS A 189 -53.40 -19.60 36.01
CA LYS A 189 -53.04 -21.03 36.05
C LYS A 189 -53.96 -21.94 35.23
N LYS A 190 -55.15 -21.47 34.82
CA LYS A 190 -56.06 -22.22 33.93
C LYS A 190 -55.63 -22.19 32.46
N TYR A 191 -54.78 -21.25 32.07
CA TYR A 191 -54.34 -21.06 30.69
C TYR A 191 -52.98 -21.71 30.41
N SER A 192 -52.39 -22.44 31.36
CA SER A 192 -51.05 -23.02 31.23
C SER A 192 -50.91 -24.11 30.15
N ASP A 193 -52.01 -24.74 29.73
CA ASP A 193 -52.01 -25.89 28.80
C ASP A 193 -52.96 -25.71 27.58
N GLY A 194 -53.36 -24.48 27.24
CA GLY A 194 -54.37 -24.20 26.20
C GLY A 194 -53.86 -23.38 24.99
N PRO A 195 -54.56 -23.41 23.83
CA PRO A 195 -54.25 -22.53 22.69
C PRO A 195 -54.44 -21.04 23.04
N ASP A 196 -53.67 -20.18 22.37
CA ASP A 196 -53.56 -18.72 22.59
C ASP A 196 -54.93 -18.05 22.87
N PRO A 197 -55.22 -17.65 24.13
CA PRO A 197 -56.53 -17.15 24.55
C PRO A 197 -56.77 -15.68 24.19
N SER A 198 -55.85 -15.03 23.45
CA SER A 198 -55.84 -13.60 23.14
C SER A 198 -57.05 -13.03 22.40
N LYS A 199 -58.06 -13.84 22.04
CA LYS A 199 -59.24 -13.38 21.28
C LYS A 199 -60.59 -13.48 21.97
N GLU A 200 -60.76 -14.23 23.07
CA GLU A 200 -62.11 -14.43 23.64
C GLU A 200 -62.22 -14.30 25.18
N ASP A 201 -61.13 -14.32 25.95
CA ASP A 201 -61.22 -14.22 27.42
C ASP A 201 -60.93 -12.82 27.97
N ARG A 202 -61.98 -12.16 28.46
CA ARG A 202 -61.92 -10.83 29.09
C ARG A 202 -61.03 -10.80 30.34
N THR A 203 -60.88 -11.93 31.03
CA THR A 203 -60.03 -12.06 32.22
C THR A 203 -58.56 -12.00 31.86
N PHE A 204 -58.18 -12.61 30.73
CA PHE A 204 -56.82 -12.62 30.23
C PHE A 204 -56.39 -11.22 29.75
N HIS A 205 -57.28 -10.50 29.04
CA HIS A 205 -57.04 -9.09 28.69
C HIS A 205 -56.87 -8.20 29.92
N ASN A 206 -57.70 -8.37 30.94
CA ASN A 206 -57.58 -7.61 32.19
C ASN A 206 -56.24 -7.88 32.90
N LEU A 207 -55.75 -9.12 32.85
CA LEU A 207 -54.45 -9.47 33.43
C LEU A 207 -53.30 -8.79 32.66
N ILE A 208 -53.30 -8.83 31.33
CA ILE A 208 -52.28 -8.17 30.49
C ILE A 208 -52.31 -6.65 30.71
N ASP A 209 -53.50 -6.05 30.70
CA ASP A 209 -53.66 -4.59 30.87
C ASP A 209 -53.26 -4.11 32.25
N LEU A 210 -53.52 -4.90 33.30
CA LEU A 210 -53.09 -4.63 34.67
C LEU A 210 -51.58 -4.79 34.79
N THR A 211 -51.03 -5.83 34.17
CA THR A 211 -49.59 -6.10 34.17
C THR A 211 -48.81 -4.96 33.51
N SER A 212 -49.24 -4.52 32.32
CA SER A 212 -48.69 -3.35 31.62
C SER A 212 -48.78 -2.08 32.47
N TYR A 213 -49.92 -1.87 33.13
CA TYR A 213 -50.11 -0.73 34.02
C TYR A 213 -49.16 -0.76 35.23
N ILE A 214 -48.99 -1.92 35.87
CA ILE A 214 -48.05 -2.10 37.00
C ILE A 214 -46.61 -1.86 36.52
N THR A 215 -46.23 -2.37 35.34
CA THR A 215 -44.91 -2.10 34.74
C THR A 215 -44.68 -0.60 34.56
N ASN A 216 -45.66 0.14 34.01
CA ASN A 216 -45.55 1.59 33.86
C ASN A 216 -45.45 2.30 35.22
N CYS A 217 -46.21 1.87 36.23
CA CYS A 217 -46.13 2.41 37.58
C CYS A 217 -44.72 2.25 38.16
N VAL A 218 -44.12 1.07 38.05
CA VAL A 218 -42.77 0.79 38.55
C VAL A 218 -41.71 1.55 37.74
N GLN A 219 -41.82 1.56 36.40
CA GLN A 219 -40.86 2.22 35.51
C GLN A 219 -40.78 3.74 35.75
N PHE A 220 -41.92 4.42 35.90
CA PHE A 220 -41.95 5.88 36.06
C PHE A 220 -41.79 6.36 37.51
N ASN A 221 -41.98 5.48 38.51
CA ASN A 221 -42.00 5.85 39.93
C ASN A 221 -41.14 4.96 40.83
N TYR A 222 -40.05 4.39 40.30
CA TYR A 222 -39.13 3.48 41.01
C TYR A 222 -38.67 3.98 42.39
N ALA A 223 -38.50 5.30 42.57
CA ALA A 223 -38.06 5.90 43.83
C ALA A 223 -39.12 5.89 44.95
N LEU A 224 -40.41 5.69 44.63
CA LEU A 224 -41.52 5.65 45.59
C LEU A 224 -41.85 4.22 46.05
N THR A 225 -41.40 3.21 45.30
CA THR A 225 -41.60 1.79 45.58
C THR A 225 -40.39 1.22 46.35
N GLU A 226 -40.17 1.65 47.59
CA GLU A 226 -39.10 1.09 48.44
C GLU A 226 -39.45 -0.30 49.03
N ASP A 227 -40.68 -0.80 48.83
CA ASP A 227 -41.10 -2.14 49.26
C ASP A 227 -40.54 -3.23 48.33
N GLN A 228 -39.41 -3.83 48.72
CA GLN A 228 -38.74 -4.95 48.02
C GLN A 228 -39.68 -6.14 47.74
N SER A 229 -40.71 -6.35 48.56
CA SER A 229 -41.69 -7.43 48.45
C SER A 229 -42.70 -7.25 47.32
N PHE A 230 -43.07 -6.00 46.97
CA PHE A 230 -43.98 -5.74 45.85
C PHE A 230 -43.26 -5.94 44.51
N SER A 231 -42.03 -5.42 44.40
CA SER A 231 -41.22 -5.60 43.19
C SER A 231 -40.86 -7.06 42.95
N SER A 232 -40.44 -7.83 43.97
CA SER A 232 -39.99 -9.21 43.76
C SER A 232 -41.14 -10.12 43.28
N ILE A 233 -42.34 -9.97 43.84
CA ILE A 233 -43.47 -10.85 43.52
C ILE A 233 -44.10 -10.49 42.17
N VAL A 234 -44.16 -9.19 41.85
CA VAL A 234 -44.57 -8.74 40.51
C VAL A 234 -43.60 -9.25 39.46
N ASN A 235 -42.30 -9.22 39.74
CA ASN A 235 -41.26 -9.72 38.84
C ASN A 235 -41.29 -11.25 38.67
N ASP A 236 -41.50 -12.02 39.73
CA ASP A 236 -41.63 -13.49 39.67
C ASP A 236 -42.87 -13.92 38.85
N ALA A 237 -44.00 -13.25 39.06
CA ALA A 237 -45.24 -13.58 38.37
C ALA A 237 -45.29 -13.05 36.92
N LEU A 238 -44.64 -11.91 36.65
CA LEU A 238 -44.34 -11.44 35.31
C LEU A 238 -43.47 -12.46 34.58
N ALA A 239 -42.38 -12.92 35.20
CA ALA A 239 -41.51 -13.93 34.62
C ALA A 239 -42.29 -15.22 34.30
N ASP A 240 -43.13 -15.73 35.20
CA ASP A 240 -43.96 -16.92 34.93
C ASP A 240 -44.98 -16.72 33.80
N LEU A 241 -45.63 -15.55 33.71
CA LEU A 241 -46.57 -15.23 32.63
C LEU A 241 -45.84 -15.06 31.29
N PHE A 242 -44.69 -14.40 31.32
CA PHE A 242 -43.83 -14.13 30.17
C PHE A 242 -43.22 -15.41 29.60
N MET A 243 -42.86 -16.35 30.48
CA MET A 243 -42.32 -17.66 30.13
C MET A 243 -43.36 -18.62 29.55
N THR A 244 -44.66 -18.43 29.85
CA THR A 244 -45.73 -19.33 29.38
C THR A 244 -46.42 -18.84 28.12
N HIS A 245 -46.54 -17.53 27.89
CA HIS A 245 -47.20 -16.96 26.70
C HIS A 245 -46.40 -15.80 26.07
N PRO A 246 -45.26 -16.08 25.40
CA PRO A 246 -44.35 -15.04 24.89
C PRO A 246 -44.96 -14.11 23.84
N SER A 247 -45.97 -14.58 23.08
CA SER A 247 -46.61 -13.84 21.98
C SER A 247 -47.70 -12.86 22.43
N ALA A 248 -48.18 -12.96 23.67
CA ALA A 248 -49.30 -12.16 24.19
C ALA A 248 -48.85 -10.92 24.98
N VAL A 249 -47.55 -10.80 25.27
CA VAL A 249 -46.98 -9.74 26.10
C VAL A 249 -46.40 -8.63 25.22
N SER A 250 -46.58 -7.37 25.63
CA SER A 250 -46.05 -6.21 24.90
C SER A 250 -44.51 -6.15 24.95
N ASP A 251 -43.87 -5.57 23.93
CA ASP A 251 -42.40 -5.42 23.86
C ASP A 251 -41.80 -4.69 25.08
N ASN A 252 -42.56 -3.80 25.73
CA ASN A 252 -42.13 -3.09 26.93
C ASN A 252 -42.08 -4.01 28.17
N ALA A 253 -43.10 -4.84 28.36
CA ALA A 253 -43.13 -5.82 29.44
C ALA A 253 -42.11 -6.94 29.19
N ALA A 254 -41.83 -7.24 27.92
CA ALA A 254 -40.76 -8.14 27.52
C ALA A 254 -39.37 -7.65 27.90
N SER A 255 -39.08 -6.39 27.58
CA SER A 255 -37.80 -5.76 27.92
C SER A 255 -37.60 -5.70 29.43
N PHE A 256 -38.65 -5.35 30.19
CA PHE A 256 -38.60 -5.31 31.66
C PHE A 256 -38.38 -6.70 32.29
N ALA A 257 -39.02 -7.74 31.77
CA ALA A 257 -38.79 -9.11 32.24
C ALA A 257 -37.34 -9.56 31.97
N ILE A 258 -36.79 -9.28 30.79
CA ILE A 258 -35.40 -9.61 30.45
C ILE A 258 -34.42 -8.83 31.34
N GLU A 259 -34.69 -7.55 31.59
CA GLU A 259 -33.89 -6.70 32.50
C GLU A 259 -33.90 -7.23 33.94
N TYR A 260 -35.03 -7.78 34.42
CA TYR A 260 -35.09 -8.46 35.71
C TYR A 260 -34.20 -9.72 35.78
N PHE A 261 -34.20 -10.57 34.74
CA PHE A 261 -33.28 -11.72 34.67
C PHE A 261 -31.81 -11.31 34.72
N LYS A 262 -31.48 -10.12 34.20
CA LYS A 262 -30.16 -9.49 34.24
C LYS A 262 -29.84 -8.96 35.65
N ASP A 263 -30.70 -8.12 36.23
CA ASP A 263 -30.46 -7.47 37.53
C ASP A 263 -30.33 -8.47 38.69
N GLU A 264 -31.18 -9.50 38.71
CA GLU A 264 -31.14 -10.57 39.73
C GLU A 264 -30.11 -11.67 39.42
N ARG A 265 -29.34 -11.53 38.33
CA ARG A 265 -28.28 -12.46 37.90
C ARG A 265 -28.73 -13.92 37.77
N LEU A 266 -30.00 -14.16 37.42
CA LEU A 266 -30.63 -15.50 37.39
C LEU A 266 -30.06 -16.43 36.29
N CYS A 267 -29.38 -15.85 35.29
CA CYS A 267 -28.72 -16.55 34.18
C CYS A 267 -27.24 -16.85 34.46
N SER A 268 -26.68 -16.39 35.57
CA SER A 268 -25.28 -16.58 35.95
C SER A 268 -25.09 -17.80 36.86
N VAL A 269 -23.86 -18.33 36.95
CA VAL A 269 -23.52 -19.51 37.78
C VAL A 269 -23.88 -19.34 39.28
N PHE A 270 -24.17 -18.11 39.72
CA PHE A 270 -24.64 -17.82 41.08
C PHE A 270 -26.00 -18.45 41.42
N ASN A 271 -26.84 -18.77 40.43
CA ASN A 271 -28.13 -19.43 40.65
C ASN A 271 -28.06 -20.92 40.35
N SER A 272 -28.53 -21.80 41.24
CA SER A 272 -28.51 -23.26 41.04
C SER A 272 -29.24 -23.75 39.78
N SER A 273 -30.17 -22.94 39.25
CA SER A 273 -31.01 -23.25 38.09
C SER A 273 -30.61 -22.46 36.83
N TRP A 274 -29.43 -21.83 36.82
CA TRP A 274 -28.98 -20.93 35.75
C TRP A 274 -29.10 -21.55 34.34
N LYS A 275 -28.70 -22.82 34.19
CA LYS A 275 -28.76 -23.54 32.90
C LYS A 275 -30.20 -23.72 32.41
N GLY A 276 -31.12 -24.00 33.34
CA GLY A 276 -32.55 -24.09 33.03
C GLY A 276 -33.13 -22.74 32.62
N ASN A 277 -32.71 -21.65 33.28
CA ASN A 277 -33.16 -20.29 32.98
C ASN A 277 -32.66 -19.81 31.60
N CYS A 278 -31.40 -20.07 31.26
CA CYS A 278 -30.84 -19.75 29.94
C CYS A 278 -31.58 -20.49 28.82
N GLN A 279 -31.79 -21.81 28.95
CA GLN A 279 -32.51 -22.59 27.94
C GLN A 279 -33.97 -22.13 27.79
N ARG A 280 -34.60 -21.75 28.90
CA ARG A 280 -35.96 -21.23 28.95
C ARG A 280 -36.08 -19.91 28.18
N LEU A 281 -35.20 -18.94 28.45
CA LEU A 281 -35.18 -17.66 27.73
C LEU A 281 -34.93 -17.84 26.21
N LEU A 282 -34.00 -18.72 25.85
CA LEU A 282 -33.71 -19.04 24.44
C LEU A 282 -34.92 -19.67 23.75
N ASN A 283 -35.58 -20.64 24.37
CA ASN A 283 -36.78 -21.28 23.81
C ASN A 283 -37.96 -20.31 23.66
N ALA A 284 -38.13 -19.37 24.59
CA ALA A 284 -39.26 -18.44 24.60
C ALA A 284 -39.14 -17.31 23.57
N HIS A 285 -37.94 -16.80 23.31
CA HIS A 285 -37.75 -15.61 22.47
C HIS A 285 -36.78 -15.79 21.29
N PHE A 286 -35.77 -16.64 21.43
CA PHE A 286 -34.80 -16.85 20.34
C PHE A 286 -35.27 -17.92 19.35
N TYR A 287 -35.75 -19.07 19.85
CA TYR A 287 -36.26 -20.16 19.01
C TYR A 287 -37.75 -20.03 18.63
N ALA A 288 -38.50 -19.13 19.27
CA ALA A 288 -39.93 -18.94 19.00
C ALA A 288 -40.17 -18.10 17.72
N SER A 289 -41.11 -18.54 16.88
CA SER A 289 -41.38 -17.96 15.55
C SER A 289 -42.16 -16.62 15.55
N GLY A 290 -42.28 -15.94 16.70
CA GLY A 290 -43.11 -14.74 16.87
C GLY A 290 -42.49 -13.61 17.69
N ALA A 291 -41.22 -13.71 18.09
CA ALA A 291 -40.55 -12.69 18.92
C ALA A 291 -40.01 -11.50 18.08
N SER A 292 -40.05 -10.29 18.65
CA SER A 292 -39.49 -9.07 18.06
C SER A 292 -37.94 -9.12 18.03
N SER A 293 -37.33 -8.48 17.01
CA SER A 293 -35.86 -8.45 16.85
C SER A 293 -35.14 -7.84 18.06
N GLU A 294 -35.77 -6.86 18.72
CA GLU A 294 -35.23 -6.23 19.94
C GLU A 294 -35.21 -7.19 21.13
N SER A 295 -36.27 -8.00 21.30
CA SER A 295 -36.34 -9.03 22.35
C SER A 295 -35.28 -10.11 22.13
N LYS A 296 -35.07 -10.56 20.88
CA LYS A 296 -34.02 -11.52 20.53
C LYS A 296 -32.63 -11.01 20.89
N LYS A 297 -32.35 -9.75 20.55
CA LYS A 297 -31.08 -9.08 20.87
C LYS A 297 -30.84 -8.96 22.37
N ASN A 298 -31.85 -8.52 23.13
CA ASN A 298 -31.73 -8.35 24.58
C ASN A 298 -31.50 -9.66 25.34
N VAL A 299 -32.09 -10.77 24.88
CA VAL A 299 -31.81 -12.11 25.44
C VAL A 299 -30.35 -12.51 25.21
N LEU A 300 -29.82 -12.29 24.00
CA LEU A 300 -28.41 -12.58 23.69
C LEU A 300 -27.45 -11.73 24.52
N ILE A 301 -27.74 -10.43 24.72
CA ILE A 301 -26.98 -9.54 25.61
C ILE A 301 -26.97 -10.08 27.04
N THR A 302 -28.12 -10.51 27.55
CA THR A 302 -28.25 -11.01 28.93
C THR A 302 -27.45 -12.30 29.15
N ILE A 303 -27.48 -13.22 28.18
CA ILE A 303 -26.67 -14.46 28.22
C ILE A 303 -25.18 -14.12 28.13
N LYS A 304 -24.81 -13.11 27.32
CA LYS A 304 -23.44 -12.64 27.20
C LYS A 304 -22.88 -12.15 28.54
N GLU A 305 -23.56 -11.19 29.16
CA GLU A 305 -23.14 -10.63 30.46
C GLU A 305 -23.10 -11.68 31.58
N ALA A 306 -24.02 -12.65 31.53
CA ALA A 306 -24.03 -13.77 32.46
C ALA A 306 -22.79 -14.69 32.29
N HIS A 307 -22.33 -14.90 31.05
CA HIS A 307 -21.07 -15.62 30.82
C HIS A 307 -19.86 -14.84 31.32
N GLU A 308 -19.73 -13.56 30.95
CA GLU A 308 -18.60 -12.71 31.38
C GLU A 308 -18.50 -12.65 32.91
N SER A 309 -19.64 -12.51 33.58
CA SER A 309 -19.73 -12.55 35.05
C SER A 309 -19.31 -13.89 35.63
N SER A 310 -19.59 -15.00 34.93
CA SER A 310 -19.25 -16.35 35.39
C SER A 310 -17.79 -16.71 35.13
N LEU A 311 -17.24 -16.29 33.98
CA LEU A 311 -15.84 -16.50 33.60
C LEU A 311 -14.89 -15.76 34.55
N ASN A 312 -15.23 -14.53 34.92
CA ASN A 312 -14.44 -13.71 35.86
C ASN A 312 -14.35 -14.28 37.28
N LEU A 313 -15.23 -15.22 37.66
CA LEU A 313 -15.41 -15.63 39.06
C LEU A 313 -15.26 -17.14 39.31
N VAL A 314 -15.56 -18.02 38.34
CA VAL A 314 -15.61 -19.48 38.57
C VAL A 314 -14.80 -20.33 37.56
N ASP A 315 -14.27 -19.74 36.48
CA ASP A 315 -13.47 -20.47 35.46
C ASP A 315 -14.22 -21.72 34.89
N ASP A 316 -15.56 -21.66 34.86
CA ASP A 316 -16.42 -22.76 34.43
C ASP A 316 -16.89 -22.56 32.97
N ALA A 317 -16.37 -23.40 32.07
CA ALA A 317 -16.67 -23.41 30.63
C ALA A 317 -18.09 -23.91 30.27
N SER A 318 -18.91 -24.28 31.24
CA SER A 318 -20.25 -24.86 31.02
C SER A 318 -21.21 -23.97 30.22
N ILE A 319 -21.11 -22.65 30.36
CA ILE A 319 -21.91 -21.69 29.57
C ILE A 319 -21.45 -21.66 28.10
N GLY A 320 -20.16 -21.87 27.81
CA GLY A 320 -19.61 -21.85 26.45
C GLY A 320 -20.25 -22.91 25.53
N ARG A 321 -20.68 -24.05 26.07
CA ARG A 321 -21.43 -25.07 25.31
C ARG A 321 -22.83 -24.62 24.91
N ILE A 322 -23.55 -23.91 25.77
CA ILE A 322 -24.88 -23.36 25.45
C ILE A 322 -24.74 -22.33 24.33
N ILE A 323 -23.62 -21.62 24.29
CA ILE A 323 -23.37 -20.59 23.28
C ILE A 323 -22.98 -21.20 21.95
N LEU A 324 -22.23 -22.31 21.96
CA LEU A 324 -22.08 -23.15 20.77
C LEU A 324 -23.43 -23.65 20.25
N ASP A 325 -24.32 -24.12 21.12
CA ASP A 325 -25.68 -24.55 20.71
C ASP A 325 -26.50 -23.38 20.13
N VAL A 326 -26.39 -22.17 20.70
CA VAL A 326 -27.02 -20.94 20.14
C VAL A 326 -26.45 -20.61 18.77
N LEU A 327 -25.13 -20.73 18.58
CA LEU A 327 -24.43 -20.49 17.32
C LEU A 327 -24.71 -21.58 16.26
N GLU A 328 -24.98 -22.82 16.67
CA GLU A 328 -25.43 -23.87 15.76
C GLU A 328 -26.90 -23.71 15.39
N CYS A 329 -27.76 -23.26 16.30
CA CYS A 329 -29.15 -22.99 15.97
C CYS A 329 -29.34 -21.67 15.19
N SER A 330 -28.39 -20.73 15.27
CA SER A 330 -28.42 -19.49 14.51
C SER A 330 -28.23 -19.70 13.00
N PHE A 331 -27.83 -20.90 12.56
CA PHE A 331 -27.91 -21.35 11.16
C PHE A 331 -29.36 -21.37 10.62
N GLN A 332 -30.39 -21.32 11.46
CA GLN A 332 -31.79 -21.30 11.03
C GLN A 332 -32.44 -19.92 11.10
N GLU A 333 -31.75 -18.92 11.69
CA GLU A 333 -32.28 -17.58 11.88
C GLU A 333 -32.27 -16.79 10.55
N LYS A 334 -33.34 -16.02 10.31
CA LYS A 334 -33.53 -15.25 9.06
C LYS A 334 -33.56 -13.74 9.30
N ASP A 335 -33.66 -13.30 10.55
CA ASP A 335 -33.71 -11.89 10.90
C ASP A 335 -32.35 -11.19 10.74
N PRO A 336 -32.21 -10.21 9.83
CA PRO A 336 -30.92 -9.58 9.51
C PRO A 336 -30.30 -8.83 10.69
N VAL A 337 -31.11 -8.21 11.56
CA VAL A 337 -30.63 -7.44 12.73
C VAL A 337 -30.04 -8.38 13.78
N THR A 338 -30.71 -9.50 14.05
CA THR A 338 -30.23 -10.54 14.98
C THR A 338 -28.95 -11.19 14.45
N ILE A 339 -28.87 -11.46 13.15
CA ILE A 339 -27.66 -11.98 12.47
C ILE A 339 -26.50 -10.99 12.60
N GLU A 340 -26.72 -9.70 12.34
CA GLU A 340 -25.66 -8.69 12.46
C GLU A 340 -25.10 -8.59 13.89
N TYR A 341 -25.96 -8.63 14.91
CA TYR A 341 -25.54 -8.63 16.31
C TYR A 341 -24.82 -9.94 16.72
N LEU A 342 -25.36 -11.09 16.31
CA LEU A 342 -24.77 -12.41 16.58
C LEU A 342 -23.34 -12.51 16.02
N TYR A 343 -23.10 -11.96 14.85
CA TYR A 343 -21.86 -12.18 14.10
C TYR A 343 -20.91 -10.97 14.07
N GLY A 344 -21.35 -9.83 14.62
CA GLY A 344 -20.51 -8.72 15.07
C GLY A 344 -20.12 -8.91 16.54
N ASP A 345 -20.82 -8.25 17.46
CA ASP A 345 -20.42 -8.12 18.86
C ASP A 345 -20.50 -9.42 19.70
N PHE A 346 -21.28 -10.41 19.29
CA PHE A 346 -21.49 -11.63 20.07
C PHE A 346 -20.45 -12.72 19.75
N LEU A 347 -20.21 -13.05 18.47
CA LEU A 347 -19.22 -14.07 18.08
C LEU A 347 -17.77 -13.70 18.47
N HIS A 348 -17.47 -12.40 18.60
CA HIS A 348 -16.14 -11.93 19.00
C HIS A 348 -15.76 -12.27 20.44
N ASP A 349 -16.73 -12.27 21.36
CA ASP A 349 -16.48 -12.53 22.79
C ASP A 349 -16.60 -14.02 23.14
N PHE A 350 -17.16 -14.83 22.24
CA PHE A 350 -17.42 -16.25 22.42
C PHE A 350 -16.64 -17.12 21.46
N ILE A 351 -15.33 -17.13 21.65
CA ILE A 351 -14.42 -18.09 21.03
C ILE A 351 -14.31 -19.29 21.99
N PRO A 352 -14.65 -20.52 21.58
CA PRO A 352 -14.37 -21.72 22.36
C PRO A 352 -12.92 -21.74 22.84
N ASP A 353 -12.67 -22.23 24.07
CA ASP A 353 -11.29 -22.39 24.57
C ASP A 353 -10.41 -23.25 23.63
N ASP A 354 -11.04 -24.09 22.78
CA ASP A 354 -10.36 -24.83 21.71
C ASP A 354 -10.35 -24.08 20.36
N ALA A 355 -9.20 -23.48 20.06
CA ALA A 355 -8.94 -22.73 18.84
C ALA A 355 -9.12 -23.52 17.53
N VAL A 356 -8.98 -24.86 17.54
CA VAL A 356 -9.17 -25.67 16.31
C VAL A 356 -10.65 -25.85 16.01
N GLU A 357 -11.48 -26.05 17.04
CA GLU A 357 -12.93 -26.11 16.88
C GLU A 357 -13.48 -24.75 16.42
N THR A 358 -12.98 -23.64 16.97
CA THR A 358 -13.34 -22.29 16.52
C THR A 358 -13.06 -22.11 15.03
N TYR A 359 -11.87 -22.50 14.55
CA TYR A 359 -11.50 -22.36 13.16
C TYR A 359 -12.41 -23.17 12.22
N ASN A 360 -12.69 -24.42 12.59
CA ASN A 360 -13.59 -25.28 11.81
C ASN A 360 -15.02 -24.74 11.79
N PHE A 361 -15.49 -24.21 12.92
CA PHE A 361 -16.79 -23.54 13.02
C PHE A 361 -16.83 -22.30 12.11
N MET A 362 -15.83 -21.42 12.16
CA MET A 362 -15.75 -20.23 11.31
C MET A 362 -15.80 -20.56 9.82
N ILE A 363 -15.17 -21.65 9.37
CA ILE A 363 -15.22 -22.08 7.96
C ILE A 363 -16.60 -22.60 7.58
N ARG A 364 -17.20 -23.47 8.41
CA ARG A 364 -18.56 -23.97 8.16
C ARG A 364 -19.56 -22.82 8.11
N PHE A 365 -19.40 -21.87 9.03
CA PHE A 365 -20.21 -20.68 9.11
C PHE A 365 -20.04 -19.77 7.89
N LEU A 366 -18.81 -19.52 7.44
CA LEU A 366 -18.55 -18.78 6.21
C LEU A 366 -19.22 -19.43 5.00
N ARG A 367 -19.16 -20.77 4.87
CA ARG A 367 -19.83 -21.49 3.77
C ARG A 367 -21.35 -21.30 3.83
N PHE A 368 -21.94 -21.36 5.02
CA PHE A 368 -23.36 -21.08 5.20
C PHE A 368 -23.74 -19.64 4.84
N CYS A 369 -22.97 -18.63 5.30
CA CYS A 369 -23.21 -17.23 4.95
C CYS A 369 -23.15 -17.00 3.44
N ILE A 370 -22.24 -17.69 2.76
CA ILE A 370 -22.10 -17.66 1.30
C ILE A 370 -23.34 -18.27 0.63
N ASP A 371 -23.84 -19.40 1.13
CA ASP A 371 -25.03 -20.07 0.58
C ASP A 371 -26.33 -19.27 0.81
N GLN A 372 -26.44 -18.53 1.92
CA GLN A 372 -27.58 -17.65 2.25
C GLN A 372 -27.42 -16.20 1.79
N ALA A 373 -26.32 -15.84 1.11
CA ALA A 373 -26.01 -14.49 0.62
C ALA A 373 -25.90 -13.38 1.69
N HIS A 374 -25.42 -13.70 2.91
CA HIS A 374 -25.15 -12.70 3.95
C HIS A 374 -23.76 -12.06 3.76
N ILE A 375 -23.72 -10.88 3.13
CA ILE A 375 -22.46 -10.25 2.67
C ILE A 375 -21.64 -9.66 3.84
N SER A 376 -22.27 -8.94 4.76
CA SER A 376 -21.57 -8.27 5.89
C SER A 376 -20.89 -9.27 6.82
N ALA A 377 -21.62 -10.31 7.23
CA ALA A 377 -21.10 -11.41 8.04
C ALA A 377 -19.96 -12.17 7.34
N SER A 378 -20.08 -12.42 6.03
CA SER A 378 -19.03 -13.07 5.24
C SER A 378 -17.73 -12.26 5.28
N ILE A 379 -17.78 -10.94 5.09
CA ILE A 379 -16.58 -10.09 5.12
C ILE A 379 -15.96 -10.05 6.53
N ALA A 380 -16.77 -9.98 7.59
CA ALA A 380 -16.27 -10.03 8.97
C ALA A 380 -15.44 -11.29 9.26
N LEU A 381 -15.92 -12.47 8.84
CA LEU A 381 -15.19 -13.74 8.97
C LEU A 381 -13.92 -13.78 8.11
N LEU A 382 -14.01 -13.27 6.88
CA LEU A 382 -12.88 -13.23 5.95
C LEU A 382 -11.73 -12.36 6.48
N ARG A 383 -12.02 -11.26 7.19
CA ARG A 383 -10.99 -10.40 7.80
C ARG A 383 -10.10 -11.17 8.78
N SER A 384 -10.69 -12.05 9.58
CA SER A 384 -9.94 -12.89 10.52
C SER A 384 -9.14 -13.99 9.80
N LEU A 385 -9.77 -14.68 8.84
CA LEU A 385 -9.16 -15.82 8.15
C LEU A 385 -7.97 -15.44 7.25
N VAL A 386 -8.02 -14.28 6.59
CA VAL A 386 -6.92 -13.83 5.71
C VAL A 386 -5.69 -13.35 6.50
N ARG A 387 -5.81 -13.11 7.81
CA ARG A 387 -4.68 -12.69 8.69
C ARG A 387 -3.85 -13.84 9.21
N ILE A 388 -4.31 -15.08 9.03
CA ILE A 388 -3.60 -16.29 9.45
C ILE A 388 -2.29 -16.42 8.65
N ARG A 389 -1.18 -16.61 9.35
CA ARG A 389 0.17 -16.86 8.83
C ARG A 389 0.84 -17.99 9.60
N VAL A 390 1.90 -18.55 9.02
CA VAL A 390 2.72 -19.60 9.63
C VAL A 390 4.17 -19.14 9.71
N SER A 391 4.83 -19.41 10.83
CA SER A 391 6.26 -19.16 11.02
C SER A 391 7.11 -20.27 10.41
N SER A 392 8.42 -20.03 10.25
CA SER A 392 9.39 -21.03 9.78
C SER A 392 9.42 -22.34 10.59
N ARG A 393 8.93 -22.32 11.84
CA ARG A 393 8.78 -23.51 12.70
C ARG A 393 7.38 -24.14 12.65
N GLY A 394 6.53 -23.76 11.70
CA GLY A 394 5.18 -24.34 11.53
C GLY A 394 4.11 -23.82 12.51
N ARG A 395 4.44 -22.82 13.35
CA ARG A 395 3.49 -22.23 14.31
C ARG A 395 2.62 -21.16 13.67
N VAL A 396 1.33 -21.16 13.99
CA VAL A 396 0.33 -20.22 13.46
C VAL A 396 0.33 -18.91 14.24
N TYR A 397 0.19 -17.79 13.54
CA TYR A 397 0.03 -16.45 14.13
C TYR A 397 -0.87 -15.57 13.26
N PHE A 398 -1.40 -14.49 13.85
CA PHE A 398 -2.13 -13.44 13.13
C PHE A 398 -1.21 -12.26 12.83
N THR A 399 -1.27 -11.72 11.63
CA THR A 399 -0.53 -10.52 11.22
C THR A 399 -1.48 -9.46 10.71
N ASP A 400 -1.05 -8.21 10.74
CA ASP A 400 -1.65 -7.20 9.89
C ASP A 400 -1.33 -7.45 8.41
N VAL A 401 -2.33 -7.25 7.55
CA VAL A 401 -2.16 -7.46 6.11
C VAL A 401 -1.30 -6.33 5.55
N THR A 402 -0.04 -6.66 5.25
CA THR A 402 0.89 -5.75 4.57
C THR A 402 0.86 -5.95 3.06
N ASP A 403 1.38 -4.96 2.32
CA ASP A 403 1.64 -5.01 0.88
C ASP A 403 0.41 -5.04 -0.05
N MET A 404 -0.75 -4.63 0.47
CA MET A 404 -2.01 -4.61 -0.26
C MET A 404 -2.32 -3.30 -0.99
N GLY A 405 -1.59 -2.21 -0.70
CA GLY A 405 -1.93 -0.86 -1.18
C GLY A 405 -2.13 -0.75 -2.70
N GLY A 406 -1.35 -1.50 -3.49
CA GLY A 406 -1.57 -1.61 -4.93
C GLY A 406 -2.88 -2.30 -5.29
N LEU A 407 -3.11 -3.48 -4.75
CA LEU A 407 -4.32 -4.28 -5.02
C LEU A 407 -5.59 -3.53 -4.59
N ALA A 408 -5.58 -2.89 -3.43
CA ALA A 408 -6.68 -2.05 -2.96
C ALA A 408 -6.93 -0.84 -3.87
N SER A 409 -5.88 -0.18 -4.37
CA SER A 409 -6.02 0.92 -5.35
C SER A 409 -6.60 0.43 -6.69
N ALA A 410 -6.25 -0.78 -7.15
CA ALA A 410 -6.85 -1.37 -8.35
C ALA A 410 -8.37 -1.54 -8.19
N PHE A 411 -8.84 -1.98 -7.02
CA PHE A 411 -10.27 -2.05 -6.73
C PHE A 411 -10.91 -0.72 -6.31
N LYS A 412 -10.17 0.40 -6.31
CA LYS A 412 -10.62 1.72 -5.82
C LYS A 412 -11.13 1.70 -4.36
N ARG A 413 -10.49 0.89 -3.53
CA ARG A 413 -10.77 0.69 -2.10
C ARG A 413 -9.66 1.20 -1.18
N ALA A 414 -8.62 1.82 -1.74
CA ALA A 414 -7.54 2.41 -0.95
C ALA A 414 -7.96 3.81 -0.48
N SER A 415 -8.08 4.02 0.83
CA SER A 415 -8.47 5.31 1.41
C SER A 415 -7.44 6.42 1.15
N ALA A 416 -6.20 6.05 0.84
CA ALA A 416 -5.12 6.96 0.46
C ALA A 416 -5.13 7.41 -1.02
N ASP A 417 -6.05 6.90 -1.85
CA ASP A 417 -6.13 7.27 -3.28
C ASP A 417 -7.09 8.47 -3.47
N PRO A 418 -6.71 9.53 -4.21
CA PRO A 418 -7.62 10.64 -4.51
C PRO A 418 -8.89 10.22 -5.26
N ASN A 419 -8.89 9.05 -5.90
CA ASN A 419 -10.08 8.49 -6.56
C ASN A 419 -11.01 7.71 -5.60
N PHE A 420 -10.72 7.71 -4.30
CA PHE A 420 -11.56 7.08 -3.29
C PHE A 420 -12.80 7.93 -3.03
N ASP A 421 -13.97 7.36 -3.33
CA ASP A 421 -15.27 8.00 -3.11
C ASP A 421 -15.90 7.42 -1.85
N GLY A 422 -15.64 8.05 -0.70
CA GLY A 422 -16.18 7.66 0.60
C GLY A 422 -17.68 7.89 0.77
N SER A 423 -18.39 8.37 -0.26
CA SER A 423 -19.84 8.64 -0.21
C SER A 423 -20.72 7.42 -0.52
N LYS A 424 -20.13 6.35 -1.07
CA LYS A 424 -20.86 5.11 -1.41
C LYS A 424 -20.80 4.09 -0.26
N SER A 425 -21.81 3.24 -0.16
CA SER A 425 -21.81 2.10 0.78
C SER A 425 -20.72 1.10 0.38
N ILE A 426 -19.53 1.22 0.98
CA ILE A 426 -18.37 0.36 0.78
C ILE A 426 -18.25 -0.54 2.01
N LEU A 427 -18.19 -1.86 1.81
CA LEU A 427 -18.12 -2.82 2.92
C LEU A 427 -16.69 -3.08 3.43
N TRP A 428 -15.65 -2.71 2.66
CA TRP A 428 -14.24 -2.86 3.04
C TRP A 428 -13.35 -1.80 2.39
N GLU A 429 -12.32 -1.36 3.13
CA GLU A 429 -11.33 -0.38 2.67
C GLU A 429 -9.91 -0.76 3.11
N TYR A 430 -8.89 -0.03 2.68
CA TYR A 430 -7.52 -0.25 3.14
C TYR A 430 -6.75 1.07 3.27
N PRO A 431 -6.02 1.30 4.37
CA PRO A 431 -5.85 0.43 5.55
C PRO A 431 -7.10 0.35 6.43
N GLU A 432 -7.40 -0.85 6.92
CA GLU A 432 -8.49 -1.10 7.89
C GLU A 432 -7.95 -0.98 9.33
N SER A 433 -8.71 -0.34 10.22
CA SER A 433 -8.43 -0.37 11.67
C SER A 433 -9.18 -1.55 12.31
N LEU A 434 -8.47 -2.37 13.09
CA LEU A 434 -9.04 -3.52 13.77
C LEU A 434 -9.62 -3.09 15.12
N THR A 435 -10.90 -3.34 15.35
CA THR A 435 -11.56 -3.09 16.64
C THR A 435 -11.58 -4.33 17.54
N TYR A 436 -11.45 -5.53 16.98
CA TYR A 436 -11.76 -6.80 17.66
C TYR A 436 -10.57 -7.75 17.89
N ILE A 437 -9.41 -7.57 17.24
CA ILE A 437 -8.18 -8.31 17.60
C ILE A 437 -7.28 -7.34 18.36
N PRO A 438 -6.98 -7.57 19.66
CA PRO A 438 -6.08 -6.68 20.38
C PRO A 438 -4.69 -6.72 19.75
N GLU A 439 -4.09 -5.54 19.49
CA GLU A 439 -2.77 -5.40 18.84
C GLU A 439 -1.68 -6.24 19.51
N GLY A 440 -1.80 -6.49 20.82
CA GLY A 440 -0.86 -7.32 21.59
C GLY A 440 -0.76 -8.80 21.16
N TYR A 441 -1.72 -9.32 20.40
CA TYR A 441 -1.73 -10.69 19.88
C TYR A 441 -1.24 -10.81 18.43
N LEU A 442 -1.06 -9.69 17.73
CA LEU A 442 -0.51 -9.67 16.38
C LEU A 442 0.99 -10.01 16.40
N ASP A 443 1.46 -10.68 15.35
CA ASP A 443 2.84 -11.11 15.12
C ASP A 443 3.43 -12.01 16.21
N ARG A 444 2.58 -12.65 17.03
CA ARG A 444 2.98 -13.60 18.07
C ARG A 444 2.60 -15.04 17.70
N PRO A 445 3.59 -15.96 17.56
CA PRO A 445 3.32 -17.36 17.27
C PRO A 445 2.65 -18.06 18.46
N THR A 446 1.54 -18.72 18.16
CA THR A 446 0.77 -19.53 19.12
C THR A 446 1.40 -20.91 19.34
N LYS A 447 0.84 -21.68 20.28
CA LYS A 447 1.22 -23.09 20.51
C LYS A 447 0.65 -24.05 19.43
N ILE A 448 -0.24 -23.55 18.56
CA ILE A 448 -0.89 -24.32 17.50
C ILE A 448 0.10 -24.54 16.36
N ILE A 449 0.17 -25.77 15.89
CA ILE A 449 1.05 -26.16 14.79
C ILE A 449 0.19 -26.54 13.58
N LEU A 450 0.66 -26.19 12.38
CA LEU A 450 0.06 -26.69 11.15
C LEU A 450 0.08 -28.22 11.17
N SER A 451 -1.03 -28.86 10.80
CA SER A 451 -1.34 -30.28 11.07
C SER A 451 -0.27 -31.31 10.71
N GLN A 452 0.70 -30.96 9.87
CA GLN A 452 1.72 -31.88 9.38
C GLN A 452 3.13 -31.28 9.28
N SER A 453 3.53 -30.36 10.16
CA SER A 453 4.95 -29.98 10.25
C SER A 453 5.80 -31.22 10.54
N VAL A 454 6.73 -31.53 9.64
CA VAL A 454 7.69 -32.63 9.70
C VAL A 454 8.19 -32.86 11.13
N SER A 455 8.15 -34.13 11.55
CA SER A 455 8.68 -34.70 12.79
C SER A 455 9.83 -33.88 13.39
N LEU A 456 9.52 -33.06 14.40
CA LEU A 456 10.52 -32.63 15.37
C LEU A 456 11.05 -33.87 16.09
N PRO A 457 12.36 -33.98 16.40
CA PRO A 457 12.86 -35.07 17.21
C PRO A 457 12.09 -35.08 18.53
N GLU A 458 11.53 -36.23 18.89
CA GLU A 458 10.73 -36.44 20.08
C GLU A 458 11.47 -35.99 21.34
N THR A 459 11.29 -34.73 21.74
CA THR A 459 11.49 -34.34 23.13
C THR A 459 10.27 -34.84 23.88
N LYS A 460 10.42 -36.01 24.52
CA LYS A 460 9.46 -36.62 25.44
C LYS A 460 8.85 -35.54 26.35
N GLY A 461 7.59 -35.15 26.12
CA GLY A 461 6.89 -34.22 27.02
C GLY A 461 5.72 -33.36 26.50
N SER A 462 5.23 -33.44 25.25
CA SER A 462 4.08 -32.61 24.84
C SER A 462 3.02 -33.36 24.01
N GLU A 463 2.15 -34.10 24.68
CA GLU A 463 1.05 -34.89 24.07
C GLU A 463 -0.22 -34.09 23.70
N ASN A 464 -0.23 -32.75 23.79
CA ASN A 464 -1.40 -31.93 23.40
C ASN A 464 -0.98 -30.71 22.54
N GLN A 465 -0.56 -30.93 21.29
CA GLN A 465 -0.40 -29.83 20.32
C GLN A 465 -1.54 -29.89 19.29
N ALA A 466 -2.43 -28.91 19.37
CA ALA A 466 -3.56 -28.76 18.46
C ALA A 466 -3.08 -28.51 17.01
N LYS A 467 -3.69 -29.21 16.06
CA LYS A 467 -3.28 -29.27 14.65
C LYS A 467 -4.30 -28.54 13.76
N LEU A 468 -3.84 -27.53 13.02
CA LEU A 468 -4.69 -26.76 12.10
C LEU A 468 -4.57 -27.26 10.65
N ASP A 469 -5.69 -27.55 9.99
CA ASP A 469 -5.72 -27.91 8.57
C ASP A 469 -6.23 -26.75 7.70
N ILE A 470 -5.34 -26.17 6.90
CA ILE A 470 -5.64 -25.04 6.02
C ILE A 470 -6.40 -25.44 4.73
N GLY A 471 -6.51 -26.73 4.42
CA GLY A 471 -7.17 -27.22 3.20
C GLY A 471 -8.63 -26.75 3.09
N HIS A 472 -9.37 -26.80 4.21
CA HIS A 472 -10.76 -26.35 4.28
C HIS A 472 -10.94 -24.87 3.93
N TRP A 473 -9.98 -24.02 4.31
CA TRP A 473 -9.95 -22.60 3.96
C TRP A 473 -9.62 -22.41 2.48
N ALA A 474 -8.60 -23.10 1.97
CA ALA A 474 -8.19 -23.08 0.57
C ALA A 474 -9.36 -23.46 -0.37
N ASP A 475 -10.09 -24.54 -0.04
CA ASP A 475 -11.29 -24.96 -0.77
C ASP A 475 -12.40 -23.89 -0.77
N THR A 476 -12.58 -23.20 0.35
CA THR A 476 -13.59 -22.14 0.46
C THR A 476 -13.21 -20.94 -0.41
N VAL A 477 -11.92 -20.57 -0.45
CA VAL A 477 -11.41 -19.54 -1.35
C VAL A 477 -11.62 -19.94 -2.83
N ARG A 478 -11.30 -21.19 -3.18
CA ARG A 478 -11.52 -21.73 -4.54
C ARG A 478 -13.00 -21.62 -4.94
N LEU A 479 -13.90 -21.96 -4.02
CA LEU A 479 -15.35 -21.87 -4.21
C LEU A 479 -15.78 -20.42 -4.48
N ILE A 480 -15.32 -19.46 -3.67
CA ILE A 480 -15.62 -18.02 -3.82
C ILE A 480 -15.18 -17.50 -5.20
N ILE A 481 -13.96 -17.85 -5.61
CA ILE A 481 -13.36 -17.34 -6.86
C ILE A 481 -14.04 -17.98 -8.09
N THR A 482 -14.45 -19.25 -8.01
CA THR A 482 -15.01 -19.98 -9.15
C THR A 482 -16.50 -19.71 -9.34
N LYS A 483 -17.29 -19.65 -8.25
CA LYS A 483 -18.75 -19.53 -8.35
C LYS A 483 -19.26 -18.08 -8.42
N TYR A 484 -18.41 -17.09 -8.09
CA TYR A 484 -18.74 -15.66 -8.09
C TYR A 484 -20.08 -15.33 -7.39
N TYR A 485 -20.02 -15.15 -6.07
CA TYR A 485 -21.22 -14.92 -5.24
C TYR A 485 -21.65 -13.45 -5.19
N HIS A 486 -20.73 -12.57 -4.79
CA HIS A 486 -20.98 -11.13 -4.67
C HIS A 486 -19.67 -10.37 -4.92
N TRP A 487 -19.77 -9.18 -5.52
CA TRP A 487 -18.60 -8.36 -5.87
C TRP A 487 -17.72 -8.00 -4.67
N GLU A 488 -18.31 -7.63 -3.53
CA GLU A 488 -17.54 -7.22 -2.35
C GLU A 488 -16.71 -8.38 -1.78
N VAL A 489 -17.30 -9.57 -1.69
CA VAL A 489 -16.61 -10.79 -1.22
C VAL A 489 -15.53 -11.21 -2.22
N TYR A 490 -15.85 -11.16 -3.52
CA TYR A 490 -14.92 -11.51 -4.59
C TYR A 490 -13.71 -10.57 -4.64
N SER A 491 -13.93 -9.24 -4.60
CA SER A 491 -12.86 -8.23 -4.59
C SER A 491 -12.03 -8.28 -3.30
N PHE A 492 -12.66 -8.53 -2.15
CA PHE A 492 -11.97 -8.69 -0.86
C PHE A 492 -10.98 -9.85 -0.91
N VAL A 493 -11.44 -11.03 -1.35
CA VAL A 493 -10.60 -12.23 -1.44
C VAL A 493 -9.43 -11.99 -2.39
N TRP A 494 -9.68 -11.51 -3.61
CA TRP A 494 -8.60 -11.26 -4.56
C TRP A 494 -7.55 -10.25 -4.06
N ALA A 495 -7.99 -9.23 -3.34
CA ALA A 495 -7.09 -8.19 -2.86
C ALA A 495 -6.24 -8.66 -1.67
N HIS A 496 -6.82 -9.41 -0.70
CA HIS A 496 -6.09 -9.81 0.51
C HIS A 496 -5.35 -11.15 0.38
N TYR A 497 -5.83 -12.06 -0.48
CA TYR A 497 -5.27 -13.41 -0.59
C TYR A 497 -3.84 -13.41 -1.14
N CYS A 498 -3.47 -12.43 -1.98
CA CYS A 498 -2.08 -12.26 -2.47
C CYS A 498 -1.05 -12.13 -1.34
N SER A 499 -1.38 -11.38 -0.28
CA SER A 499 -0.52 -11.24 0.90
C SER A 499 -0.40 -12.57 1.66
N GLN A 500 -1.49 -13.34 1.75
CA GLN A 500 -1.48 -14.65 2.41
C GLN A 500 -0.68 -15.69 1.61
N LEU A 501 -0.84 -15.72 0.28
CA LEU A 501 -0.07 -16.56 -0.63
C LEU A 501 1.44 -16.30 -0.57
N SER A 502 1.87 -15.08 -0.19
CA SER A 502 3.29 -14.78 -0.04
C SER A 502 3.96 -15.57 1.10
N ASN A 503 3.20 -16.05 2.09
CA ASN A 503 3.69 -16.96 3.13
C ASN A 503 3.64 -18.40 2.61
N MET A 504 4.66 -18.81 1.87
CA MET A 504 4.71 -20.12 1.23
C MET A 504 4.67 -21.30 2.21
N SER A 505 5.18 -21.11 3.43
CA SER A 505 5.12 -22.13 4.48
C SER A 505 3.68 -22.52 4.87
N LEU A 506 2.70 -21.64 4.68
CA LEU A 506 1.29 -21.92 4.92
C LEU A 506 0.71 -22.92 3.91
N PHE A 507 1.14 -22.88 2.64
CA PHE A 507 0.59 -23.68 1.54
C PHE A 507 1.47 -24.85 1.11
N LYS A 508 2.56 -25.13 1.84
CA LYS A 508 3.52 -26.21 1.52
C LYS A 508 2.87 -27.59 1.34
N THR A 509 1.73 -27.85 1.99
CA THR A 509 1.01 -29.13 1.90
C THR A 509 -0.14 -29.11 0.89
N GLN A 510 -0.47 -27.95 0.29
CA GLN A 510 -1.65 -27.74 -0.55
C GLN A 510 -1.24 -27.45 -2.01
N GLU A 511 -0.36 -28.28 -2.57
CA GLU A 511 0.16 -28.09 -3.95
C GLU A 511 -0.95 -28.13 -5.01
N ALA A 512 -1.93 -29.02 -4.85
CA ALA A 512 -3.08 -29.15 -5.75
C ALA A 512 -3.90 -27.85 -5.84
N HIS A 513 -4.12 -27.19 -4.70
CA HIS A 513 -4.85 -25.91 -4.66
C HIS A 513 -4.08 -24.79 -5.38
N ILE A 514 -2.75 -24.75 -5.23
CA ILE A 514 -1.91 -23.75 -5.93
C ILE A 514 -1.94 -23.96 -7.45
N LEU A 515 -1.90 -25.21 -7.92
CA LEU A 515 -2.04 -25.54 -9.34
C LEU A 515 -3.43 -25.15 -9.88
N ASP A 516 -4.50 -25.45 -9.16
CA ASP A 516 -5.86 -25.06 -9.56
C ASP A 516 -6.01 -23.54 -9.59
N LEU A 517 -5.47 -22.84 -8.59
CA LEU A 517 -5.49 -21.38 -8.54
C LEU A 517 -4.71 -20.75 -9.70
N GLN A 518 -3.54 -21.29 -10.06
CA GLN A 518 -2.77 -20.83 -11.21
C GLN A 518 -3.59 -20.95 -12.50
N LYS A 519 -4.29 -22.07 -12.71
CA LYS A 519 -5.18 -22.26 -13.88
C LYS A 519 -6.33 -21.25 -13.88
N ILE A 520 -7.02 -21.10 -12.74
CA ILE A 520 -8.13 -20.14 -12.58
C ILE A 520 -7.66 -18.71 -12.87
N VAL A 521 -6.50 -18.29 -12.34
CA VAL A 521 -5.94 -16.96 -12.62
C VAL A 521 -5.64 -16.80 -14.11
N CYS A 522 -5.00 -17.79 -14.74
CA CYS A 522 -4.70 -17.73 -16.18
C CYS A 522 -5.96 -17.66 -17.04
N ASP A 523 -6.99 -18.44 -16.72
CA ASP A 523 -8.26 -18.45 -17.44
C ASP A 523 -9.02 -17.12 -17.29
N GLN A 524 -9.08 -16.58 -16.07
CA GLN A 524 -9.71 -15.28 -15.82
C GLN A 524 -8.92 -14.10 -16.44
N LEU A 525 -7.59 -14.18 -16.51
CA LEU A 525 -6.76 -13.21 -17.24
C LEU A 525 -7.08 -13.20 -18.74
N MET A 526 -7.42 -14.36 -19.31
CA MET A 526 -7.89 -14.50 -20.69
C MET A 526 -9.36 -14.05 -20.89
N LEU A 527 -9.97 -13.39 -19.89
CA LEU A 527 -11.36 -12.91 -19.89
C LEU A 527 -12.42 -14.01 -19.89
N ASN A 528 -12.05 -15.26 -19.56
CA ASN A 528 -13.00 -16.34 -19.30
C ASN A 528 -13.53 -16.21 -17.84
N LEU A 529 -14.31 -15.16 -17.59
CA LEU A 529 -14.88 -14.90 -16.26
C LEU A 529 -16.02 -15.88 -15.94
N PRO A 530 -16.26 -16.22 -14.66
CA PRO A 530 -17.35 -17.09 -14.26
C PRO A 530 -18.72 -16.60 -14.75
N THR A 531 -19.54 -17.52 -15.26
CA THR A 531 -20.89 -17.26 -15.78
C THR A 531 -21.90 -17.10 -14.64
N SER A 532 -22.02 -15.87 -14.11
CA SER A 532 -23.20 -15.38 -13.38
C SER A 532 -23.29 -13.86 -13.57
N GLU A 533 -24.48 -13.36 -13.83
CA GLU A 533 -24.77 -12.09 -14.53
C GLU A 533 -24.10 -10.83 -13.92
N ALA A 534 -23.52 -10.03 -14.83
CA ALA A 534 -23.02 -8.66 -14.67
C ALA A 534 -22.02 -8.38 -13.52
N PHE A 535 -20.74 -8.24 -13.90
CA PHE A 535 -19.84 -7.29 -13.24
C PHE A 535 -20.64 -6.00 -12.95
N PRO A 536 -20.84 -5.58 -11.68
CA PRO A 536 -21.87 -4.59 -11.35
C PRO A 536 -21.43 -3.20 -11.79
N THR A 537 -21.74 -2.85 -13.03
CA THR A 537 -21.48 -1.53 -13.62
C THR A 537 -22.38 -0.44 -13.04
N GLU A 538 -23.47 -0.79 -12.35
CA GLU A 538 -24.45 0.19 -11.86
C GLU A 538 -24.08 0.80 -10.48
N HIS A 539 -23.35 0.07 -9.63
CA HIS A 539 -23.04 0.50 -8.26
C HIS A 539 -21.55 0.67 -7.97
N THR A 540 -20.66 0.15 -8.81
CA THR A 540 -19.20 0.21 -8.60
C THR A 540 -18.49 1.01 -9.69
N SER A 541 -17.49 1.81 -9.31
CA SER A 541 -16.69 2.60 -10.25
C SER A 541 -15.56 1.80 -10.91
N VAL A 542 -15.42 0.52 -10.58
CA VAL A 542 -14.32 -0.36 -11.03
C VAL A 542 -14.60 -0.83 -12.45
N THR A 543 -13.56 -1.07 -13.25
CA THR A 543 -13.69 -1.55 -14.64
C THR A 543 -13.09 -2.95 -14.81
N LYS A 544 -13.42 -3.64 -15.92
CA LYS A 544 -12.77 -4.92 -16.28
C LYS A 544 -11.25 -4.80 -16.39
N SER A 545 -10.74 -3.64 -16.81
CA SER A 545 -9.30 -3.38 -16.88
C SER A 545 -8.64 -3.35 -15.50
N ASP A 546 -9.36 -2.83 -14.50
CA ASP A 546 -8.88 -2.77 -13.11
C ASP A 546 -8.86 -4.17 -12.47
N LEU A 547 -9.82 -5.03 -12.81
CA LEU A 547 -9.82 -6.45 -12.41
C LEU A 547 -8.62 -7.20 -12.99
N GLN A 548 -8.32 -7.05 -14.28
CA GLN A 548 -7.15 -7.69 -14.88
C GLN A 548 -5.84 -7.22 -14.22
N VAL A 549 -5.72 -5.94 -13.87
CA VAL A 549 -4.57 -5.41 -13.11
C VAL A 549 -4.41 -6.14 -11.77
N ALA A 550 -5.50 -6.36 -11.04
CA ALA A 550 -5.47 -7.11 -9.78
C ALA A 550 -5.02 -8.56 -9.98
N LEU A 551 -5.58 -9.25 -10.99
CA LEU A 551 -5.21 -10.63 -11.35
C LEU A 551 -3.71 -10.75 -11.71
N VAL A 552 -3.17 -9.83 -12.51
CA VAL A 552 -1.74 -9.81 -12.85
C VAL A 552 -0.87 -9.61 -11.60
N ARG A 553 -1.31 -8.79 -10.64
CA ARG A 553 -0.54 -8.54 -9.40
C ARG A 553 -0.46 -9.76 -8.50
N ILE A 554 -1.49 -10.61 -8.48
CA ILE A 554 -1.50 -11.87 -7.72
C ILE A 554 -0.40 -12.83 -8.21
N LEU A 555 -0.04 -12.79 -9.50
CA LEU A 555 1.08 -13.57 -10.05
C LEU A 555 2.42 -13.28 -9.34
N SER A 556 2.56 -12.12 -8.68
CA SER A 556 3.77 -11.80 -7.89
C SER A 556 4.00 -12.76 -6.73
N SER A 557 2.93 -13.34 -6.18
CA SER A 557 2.97 -14.37 -5.14
C SER A 557 2.99 -15.78 -5.74
N LEU A 558 2.20 -16.03 -6.79
CA LEU A 558 2.11 -17.35 -7.42
C LEU A 558 3.41 -17.80 -8.09
N LEU A 559 4.17 -16.88 -8.70
CA LEU A 559 5.46 -17.21 -9.31
C LEU A 559 6.49 -17.71 -8.30
N GLY A 560 6.35 -17.42 -7.01
CA GLY A 560 7.20 -18.03 -5.97
C GLY A 560 7.08 -19.55 -5.91
N TYR A 561 5.95 -20.12 -6.37
CA TYR A 561 5.68 -21.56 -6.40
C TYR A 561 6.07 -22.23 -7.72
N HIS A 562 6.86 -21.56 -8.58
CA HIS A 562 7.22 -22.08 -9.90
C HIS A 562 7.87 -23.48 -9.87
N GLY A 563 8.53 -23.88 -8.77
CA GLY A 563 9.07 -25.24 -8.61
C GLY A 563 8.02 -26.37 -8.64
N ILE A 564 6.74 -26.05 -8.42
CA ILE A 564 5.61 -27.01 -8.49
C ILE A 564 5.00 -27.04 -9.91
N PHE A 565 5.22 -26.00 -10.72
CA PHE A 565 4.59 -25.86 -12.03
C PHE A 565 5.22 -26.80 -13.05
N THR A 566 4.39 -27.41 -13.90
CA THR A 566 4.90 -28.10 -15.08
C THR A 566 5.21 -27.06 -16.16
N LYS A 567 6.06 -27.44 -17.13
CA LYS A 567 6.36 -26.57 -18.28
C LYS A 567 5.10 -26.11 -19.04
N ALA A 568 4.04 -26.93 -19.07
CA ALA A 568 2.77 -26.55 -19.69
C ALA A 568 2.06 -25.45 -18.89
N ASP A 569 2.10 -25.53 -17.56
CA ASP A 569 1.54 -24.51 -16.67
C ASP A 569 2.33 -23.20 -16.77
N GLU A 570 3.68 -23.27 -16.80
CA GLU A 570 4.55 -22.10 -17.03
C GLU A 570 4.24 -21.40 -18.37
N ASP A 571 4.07 -22.19 -19.44
CA ASP A 571 3.70 -21.69 -20.75
C ASP A 571 2.30 -21.01 -20.75
N GLN A 572 1.35 -21.54 -19.97
CA GLN A 572 0.01 -20.95 -19.80
C GLN A 572 0.10 -19.60 -19.06
N VAL A 573 0.93 -19.49 -18.02
CA VAL A 573 1.17 -18.21 -17.33
C VAL A 573 1.70 -17.18 -18.31
N VAL A 574 2.75 -17.49 -19.08
CA VAL A 574 3.32 -16.53 -20.04
C VAL A 574 2.32 -16.16 -21.14
N SER A 575 1.57 -17.15 -21.68
CA SER A 575 0.55 -16.91 -22.70
C SER A 575 -0.57 -15.98 -22.21
N SER A 576 -1.08 -16.20 -21.00
CA SER A 576 -2.13 -15.35 -20.40
C SER A 576 -1.64 -13.92 -20.16
N ILE A 577 -0.39 -13.73 -19.74
CA ILE A 577 0.23 -12.40 -19.58
C ILE A 577 0.33 -11.67 -20.93
N ILE A 578 0.73 -12.36 -22.01
CA ILE A 578 0.83 -11.76 -23.36
C ILE A 578 -0.54 -11.29 -23.85
N PHE A 579 -1.59 -12.07 -23.57
CA PHE A 579 -2.97 -11.68 -23.86
C PHE A 579 -3.40 -10.45 -23.05
N ALA A 580 -3.15 -10.46 -21.73
CA ALA A 580 -3.51 -9.35 -20.84
C ALA A 580 -2.78 -8.05 -21.20
N MET A 581 -1.51 -8.13 -21.63
CA MET A 581 -0.72 -7.00 -22.11
C MET A 581 -1.31 -6.36 -23.38
N GLY A 582 -1.99 -7.14 -24.22
CA GLY A 582 -2.65 -6.66 -25.43
C GLY A 582 -4.10 -6.21 -25.24
N SER A 583 -4.70 -6.47 -24.08
CA SER A 583 -6.13 -6.23 -23.85
C SER A 583 -6.46 -4.78 -23.52
N TYR A 584 -5.70 -4.16 -22.60
CA TYR A 584 -5.89 -2.77 -22.18
C TYR A 584 -4.53 -2.08 -21.95
N GLU A 585 -4.48 -0.75 -22.09
CA GLU A 585 -3.22 -0.02 -21.86
C GLU A 585 -2.78 -0.03 -20.39
N ARG A 586 -3.72 -0.03 -19.44
CA ARG A 586 -3.43 -0.03 -17.99
C ARG A 586 -2.81 -1.32 -17.48
N THR A 587 -3.06 -2.45 -18.16
CA THR A 587 -2.53 -3.78 -17.77
C THR A 587 -1.09 -3.97 -18.25
N ALA A 588 -0.60 -3.16 -19.20
CA ALA A 588 0.71 -3.32 -19.80
C ALA A 588 1.86 -3.24 -18.76
N ILE A 589 1.87 -2.23 -17.87
CA ILE A 589 2.93 -2.05 -16.88
C ILE A 589 3.02 -3.25 -15.90
N PRO A 590 1.93 -3.66 -15.22
CA PRO A 590 1.95 -4.85 -14.38
C PRO A 590 2.40 -6.12 -15.13
N CYS A 591 1.96 -6.30 -16.38
CA CYS A 591 2.36 -7.46 -17.19
C CYS A 591 3.87 -7.47 -17.44
N ILE A 592 4.46 -6.34 -17.85
CA ILE A 592 5.91 -6.21 -18.08
C ILE A 592 6.70 -6.46 -16.79
N HIS A 593 6.22 -5.95 -15.65
CA HIS A 593 6.85 -6.19 -14.35
C HIS A 593 6.85 -7.67 -13.96
N ILE A 594 5.78 -8.42 -14.28
CA ILE A 594 5.74 -9.87 -14.05
C ILE A 594 6.64 -10.61 -15.05
N LEU A 595 6.63 -10.24 -16.33
CA LEU A 595 7.54 -10.80 -17.33
C LEU A 595 9.02 -10.61 -16.95
N ASN A 596 9.34 -9.51 -16.29
CA ASN A 596 10.68 -9.26 -15.75
C ASN A 596 11.11 -10.32 -14.74
N VAL A 597 10.21 -10.75 -13.85
CA VAL A 597 10.48 -11.84 -12.89
C VAL A 597 10.55 -13.18 -13.61
N CYS A 598 9.66 -13.43 -14.58
CA CYS A 598 9.68 -14.64 -15.38
C CYS A 598 11.00 -14.87 -16.12
N CYS A 599 11.77 -13.81 -16.42
CA CYS A 599 13.11 -13.95 -17.03
C CYS A 599 14.11 -14.70 -16.16
N TYR A 600 13.91 -14.69 -14.84
CA TYR A 600 14.78 -15.32 -13.86
C TYR A 600 14.22 -16.67 -13.41
N GLU A 601 12.92 -16.75 -13.09
CA GLU A 601 12.32 -17.97 -12.53
C GLU A 601 11.86 -19.01 -13.57
N ILE A 602 11.39 -18.56 -14.76
CA ILE A 602 10.88 -19.45 -15.83
C ILE A 602 11.46 -19.09 -17.22
N PRO A 603 12.80 -19.09 -17.38
CA PRO A 603 13.46 -18.58 -18.59
C PRO A 603 13.13 -19.37 -19.87
N LEU A 604 12.80 -20.66 -19.76
CA LEU A 604 12.49 -21.51 -20.91
C LEU A 604 11.17 -21.13 -21.60
N SER A 605 10.13 -20.80 -20.84
CA SER A 605 8.86 -20.33 -21.37
C SER A 605 9.00 -18.94 -22.00
N ILE A 606 9.77 -18.03 -21.38
CA ILE A 606 10.09 -16.73 -21.98
C ILE A 606 10.80 -16.89 -23.32
N LYS A 607 11.76 -17.83 -23.42
CA LYS A 607 12.44 -18.14 -24.69
C LYS A 607 11.46 -18.61 -25.78
N LYS A 608 10.47 -19.45 -25.46
CA LYS A 608 9.45 -19.91 -26.41
C LYS A 608 8.59 -18.78 -26.95
N PHE A 609 8.17 -17.84 -26.09
CA PHE A 609 7.27 -16.75 -26.47
C PHE A 609 7.98 -15.42 -26.79
N LEU A 610 9.31 -15.40 -26.83
CA LEU A 610 10.11 -14.19 -26.97
C LEU A 610 9.70 -13.33 -28.17
N THR A 611 9.58 -13.92 -29.36
CA THR A 611 9.20 -13.19 -30.58
C THR A 611 7.81 -12.55 -30.47
N ALA A 612 6.86 -13.22 -29.81
CA ALA A 612 5.52 -12.69 -29.57
C ALA A 612 5.55 -11.51 -28.58
N ILE A 613 6.31 -11.64 -27.48
CA ILE A 613 6.52 -10.57 -26.49
C ILE A 613 7.13 -9.34 -27.17
N LEU A 614 8.23 -9.52 -27.91
CA LEU A 614 8.92 -8.41 -28.59
C LEU A 614 8.04 -7.72 -29.62
N THR A 615 7.23 -8.48 -30.36
CA THR A 615 6.30 -7.91 -31.35
C THR A 615 5.26 -7.02 -30.67
N LYS A 616 4.70 -7.47 -29.54
CA LYS A 616 3.73 -6.68 -28.76
C LYS A 616 4.38 -5.43 -28.16
N LEU A 617 5.59 -5.54 -27.62
CA LEU A 617 6.34 -4.38 -27.11
C LEU A 617 6.65 -3.39 -28.23
N GLN A 618 7.03 -3.88 -29.42
CA GLN A 618 7.33 -3.04 -30.58
C GLN A 618 6.12 -2.25 -31.10
N THR A 619 4.91 -2.83 -31.02
CA THR A 619 3.65 -2.13 -31.33
C THR A 619 3.24 -1.16 -30.23
N GLY A 620 3.59 -1.45 -28.97
CA GLY A 620 3.27 -0.62 -27.80
C GLY A 620 4.20 0.57 -27.55
N VAL A 621 5.30 0.71 -28.29
CA VAL A 621 6.28 1.82 -28.13
C VAL A 621 5.64 3.21 -28.21
N THR A 622 4.49 3.34 -28.87
CA THR A 622 3.76 4.62 -29.00
C THR A 622 3.01 5.05 -27.74
N SER A 623 2.74 4.13 -26.79
CA SER A 623 2.15 4.50 -25.49
C SER A 623 3.26 4.89 -24.53
N SER A 624 3.51 6.19 -24.45
CA SER A 624 4.57 6.86 -23.68
C SER A 624 4.78 6.30 -22.25
N PHE A 625 3.71 5.89 -21.59
CA PHE A 625 3.70 5.52 -20.17
C PHE A 625 4.37 4.19 -19.81
N ALA A 626 4.46 3.21 -20.73
CA ALA A 626 5.06 1.89 -20.46
C ALA A 626 6.54 1.78 -20.84
N SER A 627 7.15 2.88 -21.29
CA SER A 627 8.53 2.91 -21.81
C SER A 627 9.60 2.51 -20.76
N PRO A 628 9.60 3.07 -19.53
CA PRO A 628 10.64 2.72 -18.56
C PRO A 628 10.62 1.25 -18.09
N PRO A 629 9.46 0.64 -17.73
CA PRO A 629 9.37 -0.79 -17.43
C PRO A 629 9.81 -1.68 -18.59
N THR A 630 9.52 -1.29 -19.83
CA THR A 630 9.95 -2.04 -21.02
C THR A 630 11.46 -2.10 -21.13
N LEU A 631 12.15 -0.98 -20.90
CA LEU A 631 13.61 -0.91 -20.93
C LEU A 631 14.24 -1.69 -19.76
N GLU A 632 13.61 -1.69 -18.58
CA GLU A 632 14.02 -2.56 -17.46
C GLU A 632 13.93 -4.04 -17.86
N PHE A 633 12.80 -4.46 -18.43
CA PHE A 633 12.61 -5.83 -18.90
C PHE A 633 13.62 -6.24 -19.98
N MET A 634 13.85 -5.38 -20.99
CA MET A 634 14.86 -5.64 -22.03
C MET A 634 16.27 -5.76 -21.44
N MET A 635 16.60 -4.95 -20.43
CA MET A 635 17.88 -5.02 -19.75
C MET A 635 18.04 -6.34 -18.98
N SER A 636 16.99 -6.81 -18.29
CA SER A 636 16.99 -8.11 -17.62
C SER A 636 17.14 -9.28 -18.60
N LEU A 637 16.46 -9.23 -19.75
CA LEU A 637 16.60 -10.24 -20.81
C LEU A 637 18.04 -10.37 -21.29
N ILE A 638 18.73 -9.24 -21.49
CA ILE A 638 20.13 -9.21 -21.96
C ILE A 638 21.09 -9.80 -20.92
N ASN A 639 20.83 -9.56 -19.63
CA ASN A 639 21.69 -10.05 -18.56
C ASN A 639 21.46 -11.55 -18.25
N SER A 640 20.41 -12.18 -18.81
CA SER A 640 20.17 -13.61 -18.68
C SER A 640 20.83 -14.40 -19.81
N GLN A 641 21.89 -15.15 -19.47
CA GLN A 641 22.64 -15.96 -20.45
C GLN A 641 21.82 -17.12 -21.02
N ALA A 642 20.90 -17.68 -20.22
CA ALA A 642 20.04 -18.79 -20.65
C ALA A 642 19.15 -18.40 -21.83
N ILE A 643 18.67 -17.15 -21.85
CA ILE A 643 17.77 -16.63 -22.88
C ILE A 643 18.56 -16.14 -24.10
N THR A 644 19.62 -15.36 -23.89
CA THR A 644 20.42 -14.75 -24.97
C THR A 644 21.19 -15.77 -25.82
N SER A 645 21.55 -16.92 -25.27
CA SER A 645 22.26 -17.99 -26.00
C SER A 645 21.54 -18.50 -27.27
N SER A 646 20.23 -18.29 -27.37
CA SER A 646 19.39 -18.74 -28.48
C SER A 646 18.92 -17.64 -29.42
N PHE A 647 19.39 -16.40 -29.24
CA PHE A 647 18.91 -15.30 -30.07
C PHE A 647 19.34 -15.47 -31.52
N THR A 648 18.38 -15.31 -32.44
CA THR A 648 18.68 -15.20 -33.86
C THR A 648 19.08 -13.77 -34.21
N ILE A 649 19.75 -13.59 -35.35
CA ILE A 649 20.10 -12.27 -35.87
C ILE A 649 18.86 -11.37 -36.01
N ASP A 650 17.71 -11.94 -36.38
CA ASP A 650 16.48 -11.17 -36.52
C ASP A 650 15.86 -10.79 -35.18
N ASP A 651 16.01 -11.61 -34.14
CA ASP A 651 15.64 -11.22 -32.77
C ASP A 651 16.48 -10.01 -32.34
N TYR A 652 17.81 -10.05 -32.51
CA TYR A 652 18.68 -8.91 -32.22
C TYR A 652 18.23 -7.64 -32.96
N LYS A 653 17.92 -7.73 -34.26
CA LYS A 653 17.41 -6.57 -35.03
C LYS A 653 16.10 -6.02 -34.44
N ARG A 654 15.17 -6.86 -33.97
CA ARG A 654 13.93 -6.41 -33.33
C ARG A 654 14.20 -5.66 -32.03
N PHE A 655 15.10 -6.17 -31.18
CA PHE A 655 15.52 -5.46 -29.96
C PHE A 655 16.13 -4.09 -30.28
N PHE A 656 17.06 -4.04 -31.24
CA PHE A 656 17.67 -2.78 -31.66
C PHE A 656 16.64 -1.80 -32.24
N ALA A 657 15.69 -2.29 -33.03
CA ALA A 657 14.62 -1.46 -33.59
C ALA A 657 13.75 -0.81 -32.50
N ILE A 658 13.43 -1.55 -31.42
CA ILE A 658 12.71 -0.98 -30.26
C ILE A 658 13.53 0.12 -29.59
N ALA A 659 14.83 -0.12 -29.33
CA ALA A 659 15.71 0.88 -28.72
C ALA A 659 15.86 2.14 -29.58
N PHE A 660 16.00 2.00 -30.91
CA PHE A 660 16.07 3.15 -31.82
C PHE A 660 14.77 3.96 -31.86
N LYS A 661 13.60 3.31 -31.80
CA LYS A 661 12.33 4.03 -31.69
C LYS A 661 12.24 4.86 -30.40
N TYR A 662 12.72 4.34 -29.27
CA TYR A 662 12.76 5.12 -28.02
C TYR A 662 13.73 6.31 -28.10
N ILE A 663 14.86 6.16 -28.78
CA ILE A 663 15.78 7.29 -29.03
C ILE A 663 15.10 8.36 -29.88
N GLN A 664 14.43 7.98 -30.97
CA GLN A 664 13.67 8.90 -31.83
C GLN A 664 12.58 9.63 -31.05
N TYR A 665 11.80 8.89 -30.26
CA TYR A 665 10.75 9.43 -29.42
C TYR A 665 11.29 10.46 -28.41
N ALA A 666 12.37 10.11 -27.71
CA ALA A 666 12.97 10.98 -26.71
C ALA A 666 13.59 12.25 -27.33
N SER A 667 14.17 12.12 -28.54
CA SER A 667 14.70 13.25 -29.30
C SER A 667 13.59 14.19 -29.76
N MET A 668 12.47 13.66 -30.27
CA MET A 668 11.30 14.45 -30.65
C MET A 668 10.74 15.25 -29.46
N LEU A 669 10.63 14.62 -28.29
CA LEU A 669 10.14 15.29 -27.09
C LEU A 669 11.10 16.38 -26.61
N ARG A 670 12.42 16.16 -26.72
CA ARG A 670 13.44 17.16 -26.40
C ARG A 670 13.34 18.39 -27.31
N ALA A 671 13.13 18.19 -28.61
CA ALA A 671 12.91 19.29 -29.55
C ALA A 671 11.66 20.10 -29.17
N GLN A 672 10.55 19.44 -28.81
CA GLN A 672 9.33 20.11 -28.35
C GLN A 672 9.53 20.93 -27.05
N ILE A 673 10.32 20.42 -26.10
CA ILE A 673 10.64 21.12 -24.84
C ILE A 673 11.50 22.36 -25.11
N SER A 674 12.49 22.27 -26.01
CA SER A 674 13.35 23.42 -26.38
C SER A 674 12.58 24.57 -27.03
N GLN A 675 11.40 24.30 -27.62
CA GLN A 675 10.50 25.29 -28.22
C GLN A 675 9.52 25.94 -27.21
N GLY A 676 9.71 25.74 -25.90
CA GLY A 676 9.05 26.55 -24.86
C GLY A 676 7.58 26.21 -24.54
N LYS A 677 7.07 25.03 -24.92
CA LYS A 677 5.65 24.65 -24.72
C LYS A 677 5.32 23.91 -23.40
N ALA A 678 6.27 23.68 -22.51
CA ALA A 678 6.03 22.99 -21.24
C ALA A 678 6.50 23.82 -20.04
N SER A 679 5.56 24.38 -19.27
CA SER A 679 5.83 24.99 -17.97
C SER A 679 6.33 23.92 -17.01
N THR A 680 7.52 24.14 -16.45
CA THR A 680 8.11 23.25 -15.45
C THR A 680 7.53 23.61 -14.09
N GLU A 681 6.47 22.94 -13.64
CA GLU A 681 6.11 22.95 -12.22
C GLU A 681 7.19 22.13 -11.47
N GLN A 682 8.19 22.83 -10.93
CA GLN A 682 9.17 22.23 -10.03
C GLN A 682 8.51 22.08 -8.66
N GLU A 683 7.98 20.89 -8.34
CA GLU A 683 7.76 20.52 -6.93
C GLU A 683 9.12 20.50 -6.20
N ASP A 684 9.16 20.90 -4.92
CA ASP A 684 10.38 20.93 -4.08
C ASP A 684 11.04 19.53 -3.98
N VAL A 685 11.94 19.19 -4.91
CA VAL A 685 12.58 17.86 -5.03
C VAL A 685 13.62 17.59 -3.92
N LEU A 686 14.14 18.62 -3.25
CA LEU A 686 15.26 18.49 -2.30
C LEU A 686 14.79 18.31 -0.85
N GLN A 687 15.26 17.25 -0.19
CA GLN A 687 14.94 16.98 1.23
C GLN A 687 15.73 17.93 2.12
N ARG A 688 15.03 18.64 3.01
CA ARG A 688 15.69 19.45 4.04
C ARG A 688 16.37 18.54 5.06
N HIS A 689 17.52 18.98 5.58
CA HIS A 689 18.29 18.21 6.57
C HIS A 689 17.44 17.87 7.80
N GLY A 690 17.44 16.62 8.22
CA GLY A 690 16.77 16.17 9.45
C GLY A 690 15.26 15.97 9.39
N VAL A 691 14.61 16.23 8.23
CA VAL A 691 13.16 16.01 8.04
C VAL A 691 12.92 14.60 7.49
N ASP A 692 11.91 13.91 8.01
CA ASP A 692 11.53 12.57 7.53
C ASP A 692 11.04 12.61 6.08
N ALA A 693 11.48 11.64 5.27
CA ALA A 693 11.00 11.52 3.91
C ALA A 693 9.56 11.01 3.91
N ILE A 694 8.68 11.65 3.16
CA ILE A 694 7.37 11.09 2.81
C ILE A 694 7.63 9.90 1.87
N VAL A 695 7.07 8.74 2.18
CA VAL A 695 7.27 7.49 1.42
C VAL A 695 6.05 7.25 0.56
N GLU A 696 6.24 7.12 -0.76
CA GLU A 696 5.11 6.86 -1.65
C GLU A 696 4.78 5.37 -1.65
N GLN A 697 3.59 5.03 -1.13
CA GLN A 697 3.11 3.64 -1.06
C GLN A 697 2.30 3.22 -2.30
N LYS A 698 2.07 4.13 -3.26
CA LYS A 698 1.33 3.82 -4.49
C LYS A 698 2.06 2.74 -5.28
N ALA A 699 1.39 1.63 -5.60
CA ALA A 699 1.93 0.67 -6.54
C ALA A 699 1.83 1.22 -7.97
N SER A 700 2.78 0.85 -8.83
CA SER A 700 2.81 1.28 -10.23
C SER A 700 1.58 0.78 -10.98
N THR A 701 0.60 1.66 -11.15
CA THR A 701 -0.61 1.46 -11.99
C THR A 701 -1.11 2.77 -12.61
N GLN A 702 -0.74 3.90 -12.01
CA GLN A 702 -1.06 5.20 -12.56
C GLN A 702 -0.06 5.51 -13.68
N LEU A 703 -0.59 5.85 -14.85
CA LEU A 703 0.17 6.28 -16.02
C LEU A 703 0.94 7.57 -15.65
N THR A 704 2.20 7.44 -15.21
CA THR A 704 3.02 8.60 -14.85
C THR A 704 3.35 9.41 -16.10
N PRO A 705 2.98 10.70 -16.18
CA PRO A 705 3.32 11.53 -17.33
C PRO A 705 4.84 11.56 -17.50
N ILE A 706 5.31 11.52 -18.75
CA ILE A 706 6.74 11.61 -19.04
C ILE A 706 7.19 13.03 -18.70
N THR A 707 7.85 13.17 -17.56
CA THR A 707 8.53 14.40 -17.17
C THR A 707 9.81 14.58 -18.02
N PRO A 708 10.34 15.82 -18.16
CA PRO A 708 11.61 16.05 -18.84
C PRO A 708 12.76 15.19 -18.28
N ILE A 709 12.78 14.97 -16.96
CA ILE A 709 13.74 14.10 -16.27
C ILE A 709 13.58 12.64 -16.71
N MET A 710 12.34 12.16 -16.82
CA MET A 710 12.05 10.80 -17.31
C MET A 710 12.49 10.63 -18.76
N ASN A 711 12.29 11.65 -19.59
CA ASN A 711 12.74 11.64 -20.98
C ASN A 711 14.27 11.52 -21.10
N GLU A 712 15.01 12.26 -20.27
CA GLU A 712 16.48 12.16 -20.21
C GLU A 712 16.96 10.76 -19.82
N TYR A 713 16.29 10.17 -18.82
CA TYR A 713 16.56 8.80 -18.40
C TYR A 713 16.29 7.79 -19.52
N LEU A 714 15.13 7.88 -20.19
CA LEU A 714 14.74 7.02 -21.31
C LEU A 714 15.75 7.11 -22.47
N TYR A 715 16.19 8.32 -22.78
CA TYR A 715 17.21 8.56 -23.80
C TYR A 715 18.51 7.82 -23.45
N LEU A 716 19.07 8.06 -22.26
CA LEU A 716 20.35 7.47 -21.84
C LEU A 716 20.32 5.95 -21.68
N ILE A 717 19.25 5.39 -21.11
CA ILE A 717 19.15 3.94 -20.91
C ILE A 717 19.01 3.21 -22.25
N SER A 718 18.39 3.83 -23.26
CA SER A 718 18.28 3.26 -24.62
C SER A 718 19.63 3.09 -25.30
N TYR A 719 20.53 4.08 -25.21
CA TYR A 719 21.91 3.95 -25.71
C TYR A 719 22.69 2.84 -24.98
N ARG A 720 22.52 2.75 -23.66
CA ARG A 720 23.17 1.71 -22.86
C ARG A 720 22.65 0.32 -23.20
N LEU A 721 21.36 0.20 -23.49
CA LEU A 721 20.73 -1.04 -23.92
C LEU A 721 21.34 -1.54 -25.24
N ILE A 722 21.52 -0.64 -26.22
CA ILE A 722 22.19 -0.97 -27.49
C ILE A 722 23.63 -1.43 -27.23
N ALA A 723 24.38 -0.69 -26.41
CA ALA A 723 25.76 -1.04 -26.07
C ALA A 723 25.87 -2.43 -25.41
N ARG A 724 25.00 -2.74 -24.44
CA ARG A 724 24.99 -4.04 -23.78
C ARG A 724 24.53 -5.18 -24.69
N LEU A 725 23.48 -4.96 -25.48
CA LEU A 725 23.01 -5.96 -26.42
C LEU A 725 24.07 -6.28 -27.48
N PHE A 726 24.85 -5.29 -27.92
CA PHE A 726 25.94 -5.53 -28.86
C PHE A 726 27.02 -6.45 -28.28
N LEU A 727 27.29 -6.36 -26.99
CA LEU A 727 28.27 -7.20 -26.30
C LEU A 727 27.79 -8.65 -26.11
N THR A 728 26.49 -8.94 -26.13
CA THR A 728 26.00 -10.32 -26.04
C THR A 728 26.04 -11.07 -27.37
N ILE A 729 26.24 -10.36 -28.49
CA ILE A 729 26.38 -10.97 -29.81
C ILE A 729 27.77 -11.60 -29.93
N ASN A 730 27.86 -12.77 -30.58
CA ASN A 730 29.12 -13.41 -30.91
C ASN A 730 29.99 -12.54 -31.82
N LEU A 731 31.31 -12.52 -31.58
CA LEU A 731 32.26 -11.66 -32.29
C LEU A 731 32.17 -11.74 -33.83
N ASN A 732 31.98 -12.95 -34.37
CA ASN A 732 31.87 -13.19 -35.82
C ASN A 732 30.63 -12.53 -36.45
N ASP A 733 29.54 -12.43 -35.69
CA ASP A 733 28.27 -11.88 -36.18
C ASP A 733 28.12 -10.39 -35.94
N ARG A 734 28.89 -9.81 -34.99
CA ARG A 734 28.93 -8.36 -34.74
C ARG A 734 29.25 -7.59 -36.01
N ARG A 735 30.24 -8.04 -36.78
CA ARG A 735 30.66 -7.39 -38.04
C ARG A 735 29.53 -7.29 -39.08
N LYS A 736 28.64 -8.28 -39.13
CA LYS A 736 27.48 -8.29 -40.06
C LYS A 736 26.41 -7.28 -39.64
N LEU A 737 26.28 -7.04 -38.33
CA LEU A 737 25.26 -6.14 -37.76
C LEU A 737 25.74 -4.70 -37.61
N SER A 738 27.06 -4.44 -37.54
CA SER A 738 27.61 -3.09 -37.38
C SER A 738 27.11 -2.08 -38.44
N PRO A 739 27.05 -2.38 -39.76
CA PRO A 739 26.53 -1.43 -40.74
C PRO A 739 25.06 -1.09 -40.52
N PHE A 740 24.24 -2.09 -40.15
CA PHE A 740 22.84 -1.90 -39.82
C PHE A 740 22.66 -0.99 -38.59
N LEU A 741 23.47 -1.20 -37.54
CA LEU A 741 23.42 -0.38 -36.33
C LEU A 741 23.85 1.07 -36.61
N MET A 742 24.94 1.26 -37.34
CA MET A 742 25.46 2.59 -37.68
C MET A 742 24.46 3.38 -38.51
N ARG A 743 23.84 2.75 -39.52
CA ARG A 743 22.80 3.38 -40.35
C ARG A 743 21.58 3.78 -39.52
N ASN A 744 21.05 2.90 -38.68
CA ASN A 744 19.84 3.20 -37.90
C ASN A 744 20.09 4.18 -36.76
N LEU A 745 21.28 4.17 -36.15
CA LEU A 745 21.66 5.12 -35.10
C LEU A 745 21.68 6.56 -35.64
N VAL A 746 22.12 6.70 -36.89
CA VAL A 746 22.11 7.95 -37.64
C VAL A 746 20.68 8.39 -37.94
N LEU A 747 19.88 7.51 -38.57
CA LEU A 747 18.49 7.81 -38.92
C LEU A 747 17.65 8.18 -37.69
N ALA A 748 17.98 7.63 -36.52
CA ALA A 748 17.29 7.93 -35.27
C ALA A 748 17.45 9.38 -34.79
N ASN A 749 18.43 10.13 -35.30
CA ASN A 749 18.76 11.49 -34.84
C ASN A 749 18.62 12.57 -35.94
N GLN A 750 18.21 12.24 -37.17
CA GLN A 750 18.14 13.14 -38.33
C GLN A 750 16.99 14.18 -38.29
N ILE A 751 16.51 14.61 -37.12
CA ILE A 751 15.32 15.49 -37.04
C ILE A 751 15.66 16.98 -37.25
N ASP A 752 16.90 17.43 -37.04
CA ASP A 752 17.28 18.84 -37.24
C ASP A 752 18.63 19.01 -37.97
N GLU A 753 18.62 19.70 -39.12
CA GLU A 753 19.80 20.08 -39.93
C GLU A 753 20.65 21.20 -39.29
N THR A 754 20.31 21.67 -38.09
CA THR A 754 20.99 22.81 -37.44
C THR A 754 21.57 22.42 -36.07
N ASP A 755 22.79 21.89 -36.09
CA ASP A 755 23.81 22.00 -35.03
C ASP A 755 23.41 21.67 -33.56
N ILE A 756 22.63 20.60 -33.32
CA ILE A 756 22.37 20.08 -31.96
C ILE A 756 23.26 18.85 -31.65
N LYS A 757 24.42 19.09 -31.04
CA LYS A 757 25.24 18.21 -30.17
C LYS A 757 24.88 16.71 -30.14
N HIS A 758 25.30 15.93 -31.13
CA HIS A 758 25.18 14.46 -31.15
C HIS A 758 26.26 13.70 -30.35
N GLU A 759 26.63 14.20 -29.17
CA GLU A 759 27.65 13.58 -28.31
C GLU A 759 27.41 12.10 -27.96
N PRO A 760 26.20 11.66 -27.55
CA PRO A 760 25.97 10.24 -27.21
C PRO A 760 26.02 9.33 -28.44
N THR A 761 25.63 9.84 -29.61
CA THR A 761 25.71 9.11 -30.88
C THR A 761 27.16 8.92 -31.33
N ILE A 762 27.99 9.95 -31.21
CA ILE A 762 29.44 9.85 -31.47
C ILE A 762 30.08 8.85 -30.50
N ALA A 763 29.74 8.93 -29.22
CA ALA A 763 30.23 7.99 -28.21
C ALA A 763 29.83 6.54 -28.52
N LEU A 764 28.56 6.29 -28.87
CA LEU A 764 28.09 4.94 -29.21
C LEU A 764 28.69 4.42 -30.52
N ALA A 765 28.90 5.29 -31.51
CA ALA A 765 29.60 4.92 -32.74
C ALA A 765 31.04 4.46 -32.45
N ASP A 766 31.79 5.23 -31.64
CA ASP A 766 33.13 4.84 -31.19
C ASP A 766 33.12 3.52 -30.40
N PHE A 767 32.11 3.32 -29.54
CA PHE A 767 31.90 2.06 -28.82
C PHE A 767 31.73 0.87 -29.77
N LEU A 768 30.85 1.00 -30.77
CA LEU A 768 30.60 -0.05 -31.75
C LEU A 768 31.88 -0.39 -32.54
N ILE A 769 32.65 0.63 -32.93
CA ILE A 769 33.95 0.44 -33.62
C ILE A 769 34.92 -0.35 -32.73
N ARG A 770 35.03 0.01 -31.45
CA ARG A 770 35.93 -0.66 -30.51
C ARG A 770 35.60 -2.14 -30.34
N PHE A 771 34.32 -2.46 -30.14
CA PHE A 771 33.87 -3.81 -29.80
C PHE A 771 33.47 -4.67 -31.02
N ALA A 772 33.53 -4.12 -32.24
CA ALA A 772 33.26 -4.86 -33.47
C ALA A 772 34.23 -6.03 -33.67
N CYS A 773 35.50 -5.85 -33.28
CA CYS A 773 36.57 -6.84 -33.47
C CYS A 773 37.29 -7.20 -32.15
N SER A 774 36.76 -6.82 -30.99
CA SER A 774 37.40 -7.09 -29.70
C SER A 774 36.38 -7.29 -28.58
N ASP A 775 36.72 -8.16 -27.62
CA ASP A 775 35.99 -8.34 -26.35
C ASP A 775 36.77 -7.80 -25.14
N ILE A 776 37.83 -7.01 -25.38
CA ILE A 776 38.65 -6.47 -24.28
C ILE A 776 37.79 -5.50 -23.44
N PRO A 777 37.58 -5.79 -22.14
CA PRO A 777 36.74 -4.97 -21.28
C PRO A 777 37.29 -3.56 -21.11
N LEU A 778 36.42 -2.61 -20.81
CA LEU A 778 36.82 -1.28 -20.40
C LEU A 778 37.46 -1.36 -19.02
N LYS A 779 38.67 -0.83 -18.90
CA LYS A 779 39.42 -0.72 -17.65
C LYS A 779 39.83 0.72 -17.44
N VAL A 780 40.03 1.09 -16.18
CA VAL A 780 40.70 2.35 -15.84
C VAL A 780 42.16 2.18 -16.21
N VAL A 781 42.58 2.87 -17.27
CA VAL A 781 43.97 2.90 -17.72
C VAL A 781 44.47 4.30 -17.48
N ILE A 782 45.43 4.45 -16.57
CA ILE A 782 46.18 5.69 -16.40
C ILE A 782 47.39 5.56 -17.33
N PRO A 783 47.53 6.41 -18.36
CA PRO A 783 48.70 6.38 -19.22
C PRO A 783 49.97 6.56 -18.38
N PRO A 784 51.05 5.81 -18.65
CA PRO A 784 52.33 6.05 -17.99
C PRO A 784 52.73 7.51 -18.22
N LYS A 785 53.01 8.24 -17.15
CA LYS A 785 53.63 9.56 -17.31
C LYS A 785 55.04 9.35 -17.88
N PRO A 786 55.49 10.17 -18.84
CA PRO A 786 56.88 10.16 -19.26
C PRO A 786 57.74 10.42 -18.02
N SER A 787 58.65 9.50 -17.71
CA SER A 787 59.54 9.62 -16.55
C SER A 787 60.55 10.74 -16.80
N LEU A 788 60.53 11.78 -15.97
CA LEU A 788 61.53 12.86 -15.96
C LEU A 788 62.98 12.35 -15.78
N GLU A 789 63.16 11.09 -15.38
CA GLU A 789 64.46 10.44 -15.17
C GLU A 789 65.15 9.99 -16.48
N LYS A 790 64.45 9.94 -17.61
CA LYS A 790 65.04 9.57 -18.92
C LYS A 790 65.18 10.80 -19.80
N THR A 791 66.38 11.38 -19.83
CA THR A 791 66.71 12.62 -20.58
C THR A 791 66.49 12.56 -22.10
N ASN A 792 66.12 11.40 -22.66
CA ASN A 792 66.10 11.13 -24.10
C ASN A 792 64.71 10.78 -24.66
N ASP A 793 63.65 10.86 -23.85
CA ASP A 793 62.27 10.55 -24.27
C ASP A 793 61.59 11.82 -24.83
N VAL A 794 61.07 11.74 -26.05
CA VAL A 794 60.35 12.84 -26.73
C VAL A 794 58.88 12.46 -26.90
N THR A 795 57.97 13.31 -26.43
CA THR A 795 56.52 13.08 -26.45
C THR A 795 55.81 14.14 -27.26
N ASN A 796 55.12 13.75 -28.33
CA ASN A 796 54.25 14.64 -29.10
C ASN A 796 52.84 14.04 -29.18
N SER A 797 51.85 14.91 -29.31
CA SER A 797 50.45 14.52 -29.41
C SER A 797 49.80 15.12 -30.65
N TRP A 798 48.95 14.33 -31.30
CA TRP A 798 48.23 14.72 -32.52
C TRP A 798 46.75 14.42 -32.38
N LEU A 799 45.93 15.28 -32.97
CA LEU A 799 44.50 15.12 -33.10
C LEU A 799 44.17 14.53 -34.47
N LEU A 800 43.54 13.36 -34.46
CA LEU A 800 43.07 12.60 -35.62
C LEU A 800 41.53 12.50 -35.56
N GLY A 801 40.83 13.47 -36.14
CA GLY A 801 39.37 13.54 -36.06
C GLY A 801 38.88 13.69 -34.61
N SER A 802 38.28 12.63 -34.05
CA SER A 802 37.81 12.57 -32.64
C SER A 802 38.74 11.74 -31.72
N VAL A 803 39.97 11.49 -32.17
CA VAL A 803 40.96 10.68 -31.45
C VAL A 803 42.19 11.54 -31.15
N VAL A 804 42.70 11.42 -29.93
CA VAL A 804 43.99 12.01 -29.55
C VAL A 804 45.04 10.91 -29.44
N MET A 805 46.07 10.98 -30.27
CA MET A 805 47.19 10.05 -30.26
C MET A 805 48.42 10.74 -29.67
N THR A 806 49.04 10.14 -28.66
CA THR A 806 50.30 10.60 -28.07
C THR A 806 51.36 9.53 -28.28
N ILE A 807 52.50 9.89 -28.86
CA ILE A 807 53.62 8.97 -29.07
C ILE A 807 54.80 9.50 -28.25
N THR A 808 55.26 8.67 -27.32
CA THR A 808 56.49 8.90 -26.55
C THR A 808 57.54 7.95 -27.08
N THR A 809 58.64 8.47 -27.61
CA THR A 809 59.74 7.67 -28.18
C THR A 809 61.03 8.01 -27.49
N ASN A 810 61.78 7.00 -27.08
CA ASN A 810 63.15 7.17 -26.66
C ASN A 810 64.05 7.31 -27.91
N THR A 811 64.72 8.45 -28.01
CA THR A 811 65.46 8.86 -29.21
C THR A 811 66.69 8.00 -29.52
N ILE A 812 67.16 7.16 -28.58
CA ILE A 812 68.37 6.33 -28.73
C ILE A 812 68.02 4.89 -29.07
N ASN A 813 67.19 4.23 -28.27
CA ASN A 813 66.87 2.81 -28.48
C ASN A 813 65.63 2.62 -29.38
N GLY A 814 64.87 3.68 -29.67
CA GLY A 814 63.65 3.61 -30.47
C GLY A 814 62.48 2.89 -29.78
N ASP A 815 62.59 2.60 -28.47
CA ASP A 815 61.45 2.09 -27.69
C ASP A 815 60.37 3.16 -27.64
N SER A 816 59.16 2.81 -28.08
CA SER A 816 58.06 3.76 -28.22
C SER A 816 56.80 3.30 -27.48
N LEU A 817 56.10 4.27 -26.92
CA LEU A 817 54.81 4.10 -26.28
C LEU A 817 53.77 4.94 -27.03
N ILE A 818 52.83 4.28 -27.68
CA ILE A 818 51.69 4.91 -28.35
C ILE A 818 50.48 4.84 -27.44
N THR A 819 49.98 6.00 -27.02
CA THR A 819 48.74 6.15 -26.25
C THR A 819 47.66 6.72 -27.16
N VAL A 820 46.60 5.95 -27.40
CA VAL A 820 45.44 6.34 -28.20
C VAL A 820 44.27 6.61 -27.27
N ARG A 821 43.82 7.86 -27.20
CA ARG A 821 42.66 8.30 -26.42
C ARG A 821 41.46 8.51 -27.33
N ARG A 822 40.44 7.70 -27.11
CA ARG A 822 39.13 7.78 -27.75
C ARG A 822 38.06 8.15 -26.72
N PRO A 823 36.85 8.55 -27.16
CA PRO A 823 35.73 8.79 -26.26
C PRO A 823 35.45 7.61 -25.32
N THR A 824 35.46 6.39 -25.85
CA THR A 824 35.10 5.18 -25.07
C THR A 824 36.28 4.35 -24.65
N SER A 825 37.52 4.70 -25.01
CA SER A 825 38.70 3.91 -24.65
C SER A 825 39.98 4.70 -24.55
N VAL A 826 40.92 4.16 -23.77
CA VAL A 826 42.31 4.55 -23.75
C VAL A 826 43.13 3.29 -23.95
N SER A 827 43.85 3.22 -25.07
CA SER A 827 44.68 2.07 -25.43
C SER A 827 46.14 2.49 -25.44
N VAL A 828 47.00 1.67 -24.81
CA VAL A 828 48.43 1.91 -24.73
C VAL A 828 49.14 0.74 -25.41
N PHE A 829 49.95 1.05 -26.42
CA PHE A 829 50.74 0.09 -27.18
C PHE A 829 52.22 0.36 -26.95
N ARG A 830 52.97 -0.67 -26.58
CA ARG A 830 54.44 -0.61 -26.52
C ARG A 830 54.98 -1.19 -27.81
N ILE A 831 55.72 -0.37 -28.55
CA ILE A 831 56.36 -0.73 -29.81
C ILE A 831 57.85 -0.76 -29.57
N GLN A 832 58.48 -1.82 -30.05
CA GLN A 832 59.92 -1.99 -30.05
C GLN A 832 60.34 -2.29 -31.48
N PHE A 833 61.45 -1.69 -31.91
CA PHE A 833 62.03 -2.06 -33.19
C PHE A 833 62.53 -3.50 -33.15
N ASP A 834 62.49 -4.16 -34.30
CA ASP A 834 63.29 -5.35 -34.48
C ASP A 834 64.78 -4.96 -34.35
N PRO A 835 65.59 -5.68 -33.55
CA PRO A 835 67.00 -5.36 -33.37
C PRO A 835 67.80 -5.24 -34.67
N SER A 836 67.37 -5.89 -35.76
CA SER A 836 68.01 -5.80 -37.08
C SER A 836 67.80 -4.46 -37.80
N MET A 837 66.79 -3.68 -37.40
CA MET A 837 66.47 -2.37 -38.00
C MET A 837 67.30 -1.22 -37.39
N LEU A 838 67.86 -1.42 -36.19
CA LEU A 838 68.70 -0.44 -35.51
C LEU A 838 70.15 -0.59 -35.99
N GLN A 839 70.51 0.06 -37.10
CA GLN A 839 71.91 0.11 -37.51
C GLN A 839 72.73 0.98 -36.56
N THR A 840 73.85 0.47 -36.06
CA THR A 840 74.88 1.23 -35.33
C THR A 840 75.60 2.20 -36.28
N THR A 841 74.94 3.29 -36.67
CA THR A 841 75.61 4.42 -37.31
C THR A 841 76.08 5.37 -36.21
N THR A 842 77.37 5.24 -35.85
CA THR A 842 78.08 6.22 -35.04
C THR A 842 78.27 7.49 -35.86
N ASN A 843 77.48 8.52 -35.58
CA ASN A 843 77.75 9.87 -36.07
C ASN A 843 79.00 10.43 -35.35
N PRO A 844 79.95 11.08 -36.06
CA PRO A 844 81.18 11.60 -35.45
C PRO A 844 80.99 12.80 -34.51
N ASN A 845 79.77 13.35 -34.39
CA ASN A 845 79.49 14.61 -33.65
C ASN A 845 78.77 14.43 -32.29
N GLY A 846 78.79 13.25 -31.68
CA GLY A 846 78.39 13.06 -30.27
C GLY A 846 76.89 13.17 -29.92
N ASN A 847 76.01 13.59 -30.83
CA ASN A 847 74.56 13.54 -30.63
C ASN A 847 73.93 12.42 -31.48
N GLN A 848 73.66 11.27 -30.87
CA GLN A 848 72.88 10.18 -31.50
C GLN A 848 71.39 10.36 -31.20
N ARG A 849 70.66 11.00 -32.14
CA ARG A 849 69.20 10.87 -32.24
C ARG A 849 68.93 9.90 -33.40
N LEU A 850 68.41 8.72 -33.10
CA LEU A 850 68.19 7.66 -34.09
C LEU A 850 66.75 7.66 -34.61
N VAL A 851 65.76 8.00 -33.77
CA VAL A 851 64.34 7.93 -34.15
C VAL A 851 63.54 9.10 -33.54
N LEU A 852 62.76 9.79 -34.37
CA LEU A 852 61.76 10.77 -33.94
C LEU A 852 60.39 10.09 -33.78
N ASN A 853 59.56 10.59 -32.87
CA ASN A 853 58.21 10.06 -32.67
C ASN A 853 57.28 10.28 -33.89
N SER A 854 57.48 11.34 -34.67
CA SER A 854 56.75 11.60 -35.93
C SER A 854 56.97 10.47 -36.97
N TYR A 855 58.07 9.72 -36.88
CA TYR A 855 58.29 8.54 -37.74
C TYR A 855 57.16 7.51 -37.59
N PHE A 856 56.79 7.17 -36.35
CA PHE A 856 55.73 6.19 -36.11
C PHE A 856 54.37 6.69 -36.56
N LEU A 857 54.08 7.99 -36.40
CA LEU A 857 52.86 8.57 -36.95
C LEU A 857 52.84 8.40 -38.47
N LEU A 858 53.94 8.70 -39.15
CA LEU A 858 54.09 8.54 -40.60
C LEU A 858 53.86 7.11 -41.09
N GLN A 859 54.26 6.10 -40.30
CA GLN A 859 54.04 4.69 -40.64
C GLN A 859 52.61 4.22 -40.37
N VAL A 860 51.94 4.77 -39.36
CA VAL A 860 50.60 4.31 -38.92
C VAL A 860 49.47 4.98 -39.71
N THR A 861 49.69 6.18 -40.26
CA THR A 861 48.67 6.88 -41.06
C THR A 861 49.09 6.96 -42.53
N ASN A 862 48.21 6.54 -43.45
CA ASN A 862 48.45 6.67 -44.88
C ASN A 862 48.13 8.10 -45.33
N PHE A 863 49.12 8.92 -45.71
CA PHE A 863 48.93 10.34 -46.06
C PHE A 863 48.60 10.59 -47.54
N LEU A 864 48.75 9.57 -48.41
CA LEU A 864 48.72 9.76 -49.86
C LEU A 864 47.29 9.90 -50.43
N GLU A 865 46.24 9.55 -49.67
CA GLU A 865 44.84 9.53 -50.14
C GLU A 865 43.85 10.32 -49.23
N VAL A 866 44.34 11.11 -48.27
CA VAL A 866 43.51 11.67 -47.20
C VAL A 866 42.86 13.00 -47.62
N LYS A 867 41.52 13.05 -47.61
CA LYS A 867 40.74 14.31 -47.71
C LYS A 867 41.22 15.30 -46.63
N GLU A 868 41.30 16.59 -46.94
CA GLU A 868 41.90 17.63 -46.06
C GLU A 868 41.41 17.62 -44.60
N GLN A 869 40.18 17.16 -44.35
CA GLN A 869 39.52 17.13 -43.05
C GLN A 869 40.01 16.02 -42.08
N LEU A 870 40.80 15.06 -42.57
CA LEU A 870 41.31 13.90 -41.81
C LEU A 870 42.83 13.99 -41.54
N LYS A 871 43.48 15.10 -41.90
CA LYS A 871 44.91 15.31 -41.66
C LYS A 871 45.18 15.38 -40.14
N PRO A 872 46.26 14.75 -39.63
CA PRO A 872 46.65 14.87 -38.23
C PRO A 872 47.01 16.31 -37.91
N VAL A 873 46.39 16.87 -36.87
CA VAL A 873 46.70 18.22 -36.39
C VAL A 873 47.58 18.10 -35.13
N PRO A 874 48.80 18.65 -35.13
CA PRO A 874 49.66 18.62 -33.95
C PRO A 874 49.02 19.43 -32.81
N LEU A 875 49.02 18.86 -31.61
CA LEU A 875 48.67 19.57 -30.39
C LEU A 875 49.90 20.35 -29.89
N LEU A 876 49.67 21.56 -29.38
CA LEU A 876 50.73 22.37 -28.78
C LEU A 876 51.10 21.80 -27.41
N GLU A 877 52.40 21.88 -27.08
CA GLU A 877 52.93 21.50 -25.77
C GLU A 877 52.77 22.66 -24.76
N ASP A 878 51.53 23.15 -24.58
CA ASP A 878 51.21 24.19 -23.59
C ASP A 878 50.58 23.59 -22.33
N ALA A 879 50.83 24.24 -21.18
CA ALA A 879 50.34 23.80 -19.87
C ALA A 879 48.80 23.68 -19.81
N ALA A 880 48.05 24.34 -20.69
CA ALA A 880 46.60 24.18 -20.75
C ALA A 880 46.15 22.97 -21.57
N THR A 881 46.88 22.55 -22.62
CA THR A 881 46.63 21.29 -23.31
C THR A 881 46.99 20.09 -22.44
N GLU A 882 48.12 20.13 -21.72
CA GLU A 882 48.46 19.09 -20.75
C GLU A 882 47.39 18.93 -19.65
N ARG A 883 46.88 20.06 -19.13
CA ARG A 883 45.76 20.04 -18.18
C ARG A 883 44.50 19.45 -18.79
N ALA A 884 44.19 19.76 -20.05
CA ALA A 884 43.04 19.21 -20.75
C ALA A 884 43.17 17.68 -20.97
N LEU A 885 44.36 17.20 -21.36
CA LEU A 885 44.65 15.78 -21.50
C LEU A 885 44.63 15.06 -20.14
N GLY A 886 45.17 15.67 -19.09
CA GLY A 886 45.09 15.13 -17.73
C GLY A 886 43.65 15.06 -17.20
N SER A 887 42.80 16.03 -17.54
CA SER A 887 41.36 16.00 -17.22
C SER A 887 40.64 14.88 -17.99
N LEU A 888 40.98 14.70 -19.27
CA LEU A 888 40.47 13.60 -20.09
C LEU A 888 40.87 12.24 -19.53
N ASP A 889 42.13 12.05 -19.13
CA ASP A 889 42.64 10.79 -18.58
C ASP A 889 42.04 10.45 -17.21
N ARG A 890 41.69 11.46 -16.40
CA ARG A 890 40.97 11.27 -15.12
C ARG A 890 39.49 10.93 -15.30
N THR A 891 38.90 11.30 -16.44
CA THR A 891 37.49 11.00 -16.73
C THR A 891 37.37 9.52 -17.12
N PRO A 892 36.74 8.66 -16.31
CA PRO A 892 36.76 7.21 -16.54
C PRO A 892 35.96 6.81 -17.78
N VAL A 893 36.44 5.80 -18.51
CA VAL A 893 35.69 5.17 -19.62
C VAL A 893 34.68 4.12 -19.14
N VAL A 894 34.81 3.67 -17.89
CA VAL A 894 33.92 2.71 -17.24
C VAL A 894 32.78 3.46 -16.54
N SER A 895 31.56 2.91 -16.57
CA SER A 895 30.44 3.42 -15.78
C SER A 895 30.55 2.93 -14.34
N PHE A 896 30.68 3.85 -13.39
CA PHE A 896 30.75 3.50 -11.97
C PHE A 896 29.41 3.60 -11.28
N HIS A 897 29.15 2.63 -10.40
CA HIS A 897 27.96 2.52 -9.57
C HIS A 897 28.38 2.25 -8.13
N LYS A 898 27.58 2.73 -7.18
CA LYS A 898 27.74 2.42 -5.76
C LYS A 898 26.38 2.18 -5.12
N ALA A 899 26.30 1.20 -4.24
CA ALA A 899 25.07 0.90 -3.50
C ALA A 899 25.39 0.47 -2.08
N GLY A 900 24.55 0.83 -1.13
CA GLY A 900 24.68 0.37 0.25
C GLY A 900 24.04 -1.00 0.43
N ILE A 901 24.65 -1.87 1.21
CA ILE A 901 24.06 -3.14 1.66
C ILE A 901 24.00 -3.10 3.18
N VAL A 902 22.79 -3.12 3.73
CA VAL A 902 22.51 -2.98 5.16
C VAL A 902 21.81 -4.24 5.65
N TYR A 903 22.27 -4.82 6.75
CA TYR A 903 21.64 -5.97 7.40
C TYR A 903 20.81 -5.53 8.62
N ILE A 904 19.54 -5.91 8.66
CA ILE A 904 18.65 -5.73 9.83
C ILE A 904 18.38 -7.11 10.43
N GLY A 905 18.88 -7.33 11.64
CA GLY A 905 18.72 -8.59 12.35
C GLY A 905 17.35 -8.74 13.05
N PRO A 906 17.06 -9.93 13.61
CA PRO A 906 15.77 -10.27 14.19
C PRO A 906 15.25 -9.30 15.28
N GLY A 907 14.14 -8.63 14.97
CA GLY A 907 13.48 -7.59 15.76
C GLY A 907 14.34 -6.37 16.11
N GLN A 908 15.34 -6.04 15.29
CA GLN A 908 16.01 -4.75 15.32
C GLN A 908 15.15 -3.69 14.61
N THR A 909 14.99 -2.53 15.24
CA THR A 909 14.28 -1.37 14.67
C THR A 909 15.13 -0.10 14.68
N ASP A 910 16.12 -0.04 15.57
CA ASP A 910 16.89 1.18 15.83
C ASP A 910 18.11 1.33 14.91
N GLU A 911 18.36 2.55 14.43
CA GLU A 911 19.46 2.88 13.52
C GLU A 911 20.83 2.42 14.05
N THR A 912 21.11 2.70 15.32
CA THR A 912 22.40 2.37 15.95
C THR A 912 22.61 0.87 16.07
N ALA A 913 21.55 0.11 16.39
CA ALA A 913 21.62 -1.34 16.45
C ALA A 913 21.87 -1.95 15.06
N ILE A 914 21.21 -1.42 14.03
CA ILE A 914 21.35 -1.88 12.64
C ILE A 914 22.76 -1.61 12.10
N LEU A 915 23.28 -0.39 12.26
CA LEU A 915 24.63 -0.04 11.80
C LEU A 915 25.73 -0.69 12.64
N GLY A 916 25.42 -1.04 13.89
CA GLY A 916 26.33 -1.75 14.80
C GLY A 916 26.56 -3.22 14.46
N ASN A 917 25.76 -3.82 13.58
CA ASN A 917 25.94 -5.21 13.15
C ASN A 917 27.32 -5.44 12.50
N THR A 918 28.04 -6.45 13.00
CA THR A 918 29.36 -6.87 12.48
C THR A 918 29.29 -8.16 11.66
N VAL A 919 28.26 -8.98 11.87
CA VAL A 919 28.03 -10.26 11.19
C VAL A 919 26.53 -10.36 10.89
N GLY A 920 26.18 -10.96 9.75
CA GLY A 920 24.78 -11.21 9.37
C GLY A 920 24.39 -12.69 9.45
N SER A 921 23.21 -13.04 8.95
CA SER A 921 22.75 -14.44 8.88
C SER A 921 23.47 -15.25 7.81
N ALA A 922 23.34 -16.58 7.85
CA ALA A 922 23.88 -17.47 6.82
C ALA A 922 23.32 -17.15 5.42
N SER A 923 22.02 -16.86 5.32
CA SER A 923 21.36 -16.44 4.08
C SER A 923 21.91 -15.10 3.57
N TYR A 924 22.18 -14.15 4.47
CA TYR A 924 22.82 -12.88 4.12
C TYR A 924 24.24 -13.08 3.56
N HIS A 925 25.05 -13.95 4.17
CA HIS A 925 26.40 -14.23 3.68
C HIS A 925 26.39 -14.89 2.29
N ARG A 926 25.51 -15.88 2.04
CA ARG A 926 25.38 -16.46 0.69
C ARG A 926 24.95 -15.46 -0.37
N PHE A 927 24.03 -14.57 0.01
CA PHE A 927 23.61 -13.49 -0.85
C PHE A 927 24.80 -12.60 -1.22
N LEU A 928 25.61 -12.18 -0.23
CA LEU A 928 26.82 -11.38 -0.46
C LEU A 928 27.84 -12.07 -1.36
N ASP A 929 28.14 -13.35 -1.09
CA ASP A 929 29.13 -14.13 -1.85
C ASP A 929 28.75 -14.28 -3.33
N SER A 930 27.45 -14.31 -3.61
CA SER A 930 26.92 -14.39 -4.99
C SER A 930 26.67 -13.02 -5.62
N LEU A 931 26.68 -11.94 -4.83
CA LEU A 931 26.45 -10.57 -5.30
C LEU A 931 27.67 -10.02 -6.04
N GLY A 932 28.89 -10.29 -5.58
CA GLY A 932 30.12 -9.78 -6.18
C GLY A 932 31.37 -10.51 -5.73
N ARG A 933 32.53 -10.10 -6.25
CA ARG A 933 33.83 -10.60 -5.78
C ARG A 933 34.33 -9.78 -4.60
N LEU A 934 34.87 -10.44 -3.59
CA LEU A 934 35.55 -9.79 -2.48
C LEU A 934 36.93 -9.29 -2.94
N ILE A 935 37.25 -8.03 -2.68
CA ILE A 935 38.57 -7.44 -2.96
C ILE A 935 39.15 -6.83 -1.69
N ARG A 936 40.47 -6.82 -1.59
CA ARG A 936 41.19 -6.10 -0.54
C ARG A 936 41.40 -4.65 -0.96
N LEU A 937 41.03 -3.68 -0.12
CA LEU A 937 41.05 -2.26 -0.46
C LEU A 937 42.47 -1.71 -0.67
N LYS A 938 43.45 -2.20 0.10
CA LYS A 938 44.87 -1.79 -0.01
C LYS A 938 45.53 -2.19 -1.33
N ASP A 939 45.07 -3.28 -1.94
CA ASP A 939 45.66 -3.83 -3.17
C ASP A 939 44.87 -3.41 -4.43
N ALA A 940 43.87 -2.53 -4.29
CA ALA A 940 42.85 -2.23 -5.30
C ALA A 940 43.18 -1.01 -6.18
N ASP A 941 44.41 -0.87 -6.70
CA ASP A 941 44.83 0.32 -7.46
C ASP A 941 44.03 0.54 -8.75
N SER A 942 43.74 -0.53 -9.48
CA SER A 942 43.04 -0.48 -10.77
C SER A 942 41.51 -0.63 -10.66
N VAL A 943 40.96 -0.60 -9.44
CA VAL A 943 39.54 -0.87 -9.16
C VAL A 943 38.92 0.37 -8.52
N TYR A 944 37.74 0.74 -9.01
CA TYR A 944 36.90 1.73 -8.35
C TYR A 944 36.45 1.18 -6.99
N VAL A 945 36.59 1.99 -5.93
CA VAL A 945 36.24 1.61 -4.54
C VAL A 945 35.16 2.50 -3.94
N GLY A 946 34.45 3.31 -4.73
CA GLY A 946 33.25 4.00 -4.23
C GLY A 946 33.47 5.12 -3.21
N GLY A 947 34.71 5.53 -2.96
CA GLY A 947 35.07 6.49 -1.90
C GLY A 947 35.49 5.83 -0.58
N LEU A 948 35.61 4.50 -0.54
CA LEU A 948 36.20 3.78 0.59
C LEU A 948 37.70 4.06 0.70
N ASP A 949 38.18 4.17 1.94
CA ASP A 949 39.58 4.38 2.28
C ASP A 949 40.48 3.20 1.87
N LYS A 950 41.50 3.48 1.04
CA LYS A 950 42.51 2.49 0.61
C LYS A 950 43.77 2.51 1.47
N GLU A 951 44.03 3.57 2.23
CA GLU A 951 45.34 3.82 2.84
C GLU A 951 45.34 3.45 4.31
N ASN A 952 44.42 4.04 5.09
CA ASN A 952 44.45 3.95 6.55
C ASN A 952 43.57 2.81 7.10
N GLY A 953 42.79 2.15 6.23
CA GLY A 953 41.89 1.06 6.61
C GLY A 953 40.70 1.50 7.46
N SER A 954 40.35 2.79 7.45
CA SER A 954 39.27 3.34 8.28
C SER A 954 37.88 2.81 7.91
N ASP A 955 37.69 2.34 6.68
CA ASP A 955 36.44 1.78 6.17
C ASP A 955 36.43 0.25 6.09
N GLY A 956 37.46 -0.41 6.64
CA GLY A 956 37.63 -1.87 6.63
C GLY A 956 38.74 -2.34 5.68
N GLU A 957 38.98 -3.64 5.67
CA GLU A 957 40.03 -4.26 4.84
C GLU A 957 39.51 -4.72 3.48
N TYR A 958 38.24 -5.12 3.41
CA TYR A 958 37.64 -5.75 2.23
C TYR A 958 36.35 -5.05 1.81
N ALA A 959 36.05 -5.11 0.51
CA ALA A 959 34.79 -4.67 -0.06
C ALA A 959 34.33 -5.65 -1.15
N TYR A 960 33.01 -5.79 -1.32
CA TYR A 960 32.46 -6.51 -2.46
C TYR A 960 32.36 -5.58 -3.67
N VAL A 961 32.85 -6.06 -4.81
CA VAL A 961 32.80 -5.34 -6.08
C VAL A 961 32.30 -6.29 -7.16
N TRP A 962 31.43 -5.78 -8.03
CA TRP A 962 31.00 -6.48 -9.23
C TRP A 962 31.33 -5.63 -10.45
N GLY A 963 31.59 -6.24 -11.60
CA GLY A 963 31.80 -5.49 -12.83
C GLY A 963 31.55 -6.34 -14.07
N ASP A 964 31.04 -5.68 -15.10
CA ASP A 964 30.91 -6.21 -16.45
C ASP A 964 31.91 -5.50 -17.39
N THR A 965 31.80 -5.74 -18.68
CA THR A 965 32.68 -5.17 -19.71
C THR A 965 32.69 -3.64 -19.75
N ILE A 966 31.64 -2.96 -19.28
CA ILE A 966 31.45 -1.51 -19.41
C ILE A 966 31.15 -0.78 -18.09
N SER A 967 30.88 -1.52 -17.02
CA SER A 967 30.38 -1.02 -15.74
C SER A 967 31.06 -1.69 -14.56
N GLN A 968 31.21 -0.96 -13.47
CA GLN A 968 31.68 -1.50 -12.20
C GLN A 968 30.83 -0.94 -11.05
N THR A 969 30.42 -1.83 -10.16
CA THR A 969 29.60 -1.54 -8.98
C THR A 969 30.36 -1.90 -7.72
N VAL A 970 30.46 -0.95 -6.79
CA VAL A 970 31.02 -1.18 -5.45
C VAL A 970 29.88 -1.24 -4.45
N PHE A 971 29.92 -2.24 -3.56
CA PHE A 971 28.93 -2.40 -2.50
C PHE A 971 29.50 -1.90 -1.17
N HIS A 972 28.87 -0.87 -0.62
CA HIS A 972 29.14 -0.38 0.73
C HIS A 972 28.44 -1.29 1.72
N VAL A 973 29.11 -2.36 2.15
CA VAL A 973 28.54 -3.39 3.05
C VAL A 973 28.79 -3.00 4.50
N THR A 974 27.74 -2.69 5.27
CA THR A 974 27.90 -2.16 6.65
C THR A 974 28.54 -3.13 7.63
N THR A 975 28.38 -4.44 7.41
CA THR A 975 28.95 -5.50 8.25
C THR A 975 30.45 -5.68 8.02
N LEU A 976 30.98 -5.28 6.85
CA LEU A 976 32.43 -5.28 6.57
C LEU A 976 33.15 -4.02 7.06
N MET A 977 32.40 -2.94 7.33
CA MET A 977 32.96 -1.70 7.87
C MET A 977 33.17 -1.81 9.39
N PRO A 978 34.31 -1.38 9.94
CA PRO A 978 34.62 -1.52 11.35
C PRO A 978 33.76 -0.60 12.23
N ASN A 979 33.42 -1.06 13.43
CA ASN A 979 32.84 -0.22 14.47
C ASN A 979 33.95 0.51 15.21
N VAL A 980 33.88 1.85 15.27
CA VAL A 980 34.83 2.67 16.02
C VAL A 980 34.26 2.97 17.40
N ALA A 981 34.97 2.60 18.47
CA ALA A 981 34.48 2.75 19.85
C ALA A 981 34.13 4.20 20.24
N SER A 982 34.80 5.19 19.65
CA SER A 982 34.52 6.61 19.87
C SER A 982 33.29 7.13 19.09
N ASP A 983 32.77 6.38 18.11
CA ASP A 983 31.65 6.78 17.26
C ASP A 983 30.37 6.03 17.64
N LYS A 984 29.70 6.53 18.69
CA LYS A 984 28.47 5.95 19.24
C LYS A 984 27.32 5.84 18.21
N TYR A 985 27.33 6.70 17.19
CA TYR A 985 26.26 6.78 16.18
C TYR A 985 26.65 6.13 14.85
N HIS A 986 27.80 5.47 14.76
CA HIS A 986 28.31 4.85 13.54
C HIS A 986 28.32 5.79 12.33
N SER A 987 28.63 7.07 12.57
CA SER A 987 28.80 8.14 11.60
C SER A 987 29.76 7.78 10.46
N PHE A 988 30.83 7.02 10.74
CA PHE A 988 31.78 6.56 9.72
C PHE A 988 31.16 5.57 8.71
N LYS A 989 30.17 4.78 9.14
CA LYS A 989 29.39 3.92 8.23
C LYS A 989 28.30 4.74 7.54
N LYS A 990 27.62 5.58 8.31
CA LYS A 990 26.51 6.43 7.84
C LYS A 990 26.95 7.41 6.75
N ARG A 991 28.18 7.94 6.78
CA ARG A 991 28.70 8.83 5.72
C ARG A 991 28.76 8.14 4.34
N HIS A 992 28.87 6.82 4.30
CA HIS A 992 28.90 6.05 3.05
C HIS A 992 27.48 5.65 2.63
N ILE A 993 26.74 5.00 3.52
CA ILE A 993 25.37 4.52 3.25
C ILE A 993 24.40 5.67 3.02
N GLY A 994 24.52 6.73 3.84
CA GLY A 994 23.69 7.93 3.74
C GLY A 994 23.99 8.78 2.49
N ASN A 995 25.13 8.58 1.83
CA ASN A 995 25.48 9.26 0.57
C ASN A 995 25.29 8.37 -0.67
N ASN A 996 24.68 7.20 -0.51
CA ASN A 996 24.25 6.37 -1.62
C ASN A 996 22.82 6.76 -2.04
N HIS A 997 22.58 6.79 -3.35
CA HIS A 997 21.25 7.03 -3.90
C HIS A 997 20.30 5.85 -3.73
N VAL A 998 20.87 4.65 -3.75
CA VAL A 998 20.16 3.38 -3.64
C VAL A 998 20.81 2.52 -2.55
N ASN A 999 19.99 2.01 -1.64
CA ASN A 999 20.42 1.09 -0.60
C ASN A 999 19.59 -0.20 -0.65
N VAL A 1000 20.24 -1.34 -0.41
CA VAL A 1000 19.61 -2.65 -0.25
C VAL A 1000 19.59 -3.00 1.22
N TYR A 1001 18.39 -3.28 1.75
CA TYR A 1001 18.20 -3.75 3.11
C TYR A 1001 17.89 -5.24 3.08
N PHE A 1002 18.74 -6.03 3.70
CA PHE A 1002 18.46 -7.42 4.00
C PHE A 1002 17.80 -7.47 5.37
N ASP A 1003 16.47 -7.55 5.37
CA ASP A 1003 15.62 -7.36 6.53
C ASP A 1003 15.07 -8.70 7.04
N GLU A 1004 15.61 -9.14 8.16
CA GLU A 1004 15.14 -10.30 8.92
C GLU A 1004 14.49 -9.88 10.24
N SER A 1005 14.11 -8.60 10.40
CA SER A 1005 13.55 -8.08 11.63
C SER A 1005 12.21 -8.72 12.00
N GLY A 1006 11.40 -9.07 11.00
CA GLY A 1006 10.03 -9.52 11.19
C GLY A 1006 9.02 -8.37 11.39
N HIS A 1007 9.45 -7.12 11.20
CA HIS A 1007 8.59 -5.93 11.29
C HIS A 1007 8.38 -5.27 9.93
N SER A 1008 7.46 -4.30 9.85
CA SER A 1008 7.30 -3.49 8.65
C SER A 1008 8.50 -2.57 8.44
N PHE A 1009 9.01 -2.55 7.21
CA PHE A 1009 10.17 -1.73 6.88
C PHE A 1009 9.85 -0.23 6.96
N ASN A 1010 10.68 0.52 7.69
CA ASN A 1010 10.60 1.97 7.78
C ASN A 1010 11.71 2.64 6.94
N PHE A 1011 11.32 3.40 5.93
CA PHE A 1011 12.26 4.11 5.05
C PHE A 1011 13.13 5.12 5.79
N ASN A 1012 12.64 5.69 6.89
CA ASN A 1012 13.30 6.74 7.66
C ASN A 1012 14.18 6.19 8.80
N THR A 1013 14.35 4.87 8.91
CA THR A 1013 15.26 4.26 9.90
C THR A 1013 16.68 4.78 9.75
N ILE A 1014 17.20 4.90 8.53
CA ILE A 1014 18.48 5.56 8.25
C ILE A 1014 18.19 6.86 7.50
N LYS A 1015 18.17 7.98 8.24
CA LYS A 1015 17.88 9.29 7.67
C LYS A 1015 19.00 9.74 6.74
N SER A 1016 18.64 10.12 5.51
CA SER A 1016 19.57 10.60 4.47
C SER A 1016 18.86 11.58 3.55
N GLN A 1017 19.60 12.57 3.03
CA GLN A 1017 19.14 13.50 1.99
C GLN A 1017 19.31 12.94 0.57
N PHE A 1018 20.21 11.98 0.40
CA PHE A 1018 20.61 11.43 -0.90
C PHE A 1018 19.90 10.12 -1.23
N ASN A 1019 19.28 9.47 -0.25
CA ASN A 1019 18.62 8.20 -0.45
C ASN A 1019 17.25 8.38 -1.13
N PHE A 1020 17.14 7.90 -2.37
CA PHE A 1020 15.91 8.00 -3.16
C PHE A 1020 15.12 6.68 -3.20
N LEU A 1021 15.83 5.54 -3.19
CA LEU A 1021 15.26 4.21 -3.41
C LEU A 1021 15.89 3.19 -2.46
N ASN A 1022 15.03 2.49 -1.71
CA ASN A 1022 15.45 1.39 -0.83
C ASN A 1022 14.89 0.07 -1.36
N ILE A 1023 15.76 -0.85 -1.75
CA ILE A 1023 15.38 -2.21 -2.15
C ILE A 1023 15.42 -3.09 -0.90
N VAL A 1024 14.28 -3.58 -0.46
CA VAL A 1024 14.16 -4.38 0.76
C VAL A 1024 13.96 -5.84 0.39
N ILE A 1025 14.82 -6.68 0.92
CA ILE A 1025 14.81 -8.13 0.79
C ILE A 1025 14.36 -8.68 2.15
N THR A 1026 13.26 -9.42 2.16
CA THR A 1026 12.71 -10.06 3.37
C THR A 1026 12.52 -11.54 3.10
N PRO A 1027 12.76 -12.44 4.07
CA PRO A 1027 12.39 -13.85 3.89
C PRO A 1027 10.87 -13.96 3.71
N HIS A 1028 10.41 -14.86 2.82
CA HIS A 1028 8.97 -15.02 2.54
C HIS A 1028 8.16 -15.43 3.79
N THR A 1029 8.79 -16.15 4.72
CA THR A 1029 8.25 -16.53 6.02
C THR A 1029 9.21 -16.01 7.10
N PRO A 1030 8.74 -15.27 8.12
CA PRO A 1030 9.62 -14.74 9.15
C PRO A 1030 10.31 -15.86 9.95
N LEU A 1031 11.62 -15.67 10.15
CA LEU A 1031 12.47 -16.55 10.94
C LEU A 1031 12.24 -16.28 12.43
N GLN A 1032 12.00 -17.32 13.21
CA GLN A 1032 11.78 -17.17 14.66
C GLN A 1032 13.12 -16.92 15.39
N ARG A 1033 13.11 -16.05 16.41
CA ARG A 1033 14.31 -15.74 17.22
C ARG A 1033 14.97 -17.01 17.80
N ALA A 1034 16.27 -17.13 17.52
CA ALA A 1034 17.27 -18.05 18.04
C ALA A 1034 17.03 -19.57 17.88
N GLY A 1035 17.96 -20.23 17.15
CA GLY A 1035 18.29 -21.64 17.39
C GLY A 1035 17.92 -22.67 16.30
N GLY A 1036 17.81 -22.28 15.02
CA GLY A 1036 17.70 -23.27 13.94
C GLY A 1036 18.19 -22.72 12.60
N ASN A 1037 19.08 -23.45 11.92
CA ASN A 1037 19.52 -23.18 10.55
C ASN A 1037 18.41 -23.57 9.56
N VAL A 1038 17.28 -22.87 9.58
CA VAL A 1038 16.29 -22.99 8.51
C VAL A 1038 16.56 -21.86 7.54
N GLU A 1039 17.07 -22.22 6.37
CA GLU A 1039 17.45 -21.27 5.34
C GLU A 1039 16.24 -20.93 4.48
N ALA A 1040 16.04 -19.65 4.21
CA ALA A 1040 14.98 -19.22 3.31
C ALA A 1040 15.37 -19.55 1.86
N GLU A 1041 14.54 -20.34 1.18
CA GLU A 1041 14.71 -20.69 -0.23
C GLU A 1041 14.16 -19.61 -1.18
N VAL A 1042 13.23 -18.78 -0.69
CA VAL A 1042 12.57 -17.71 -1.46
C VAL A 1042 12.49 -16.44 -0.61
N PHE A 1043 12.75 -15.29 -1.26
CA PHE A 1043 12.76 -13.97 -0.64
C PHE A 1043 11.74 -13.05 -1.31
N LYS A 1044 11.06 -12.24 -0.50
CA LYS A 1044 10.23 -11.13 -0.94
C LYS A 1044 11.09 -9.89 -1.16
N VAL A 1045 11.09 -9.37 -2.38
CA VAL A 1045 11.80 -8.14 -2.77
C VAL A 1045 10.79 -7.03 -3.03
N LYS A 1046 10.97 -5.86 -2.41
CA LYS A 1046 10.14 -4.68 -2.61
C LYS A 1046 10.97 -3.40 -2.58
N THR A 1047 10.72 -2.48 -3.49
CA THR A 1047 11.38 -1.17 -3.52
C THR A 1047 10.48 -0.11 -2.92
N PHE A 1048 10.99 0.56 -1.88
CA PHE A 1048 10.39 1.74 -1.28
C PHE A 1048 11.03 2.98 -1.88
N ARG A 1049 10.22 3.99 -2.17
CA ARG A 1049 10.63 5.21 -2.87
C ARG A 1049 10.23 6.45 -2.11
N ARG A 1050 11.09 7.46 -2.18
CA ARG A 1050 10.79 8.80 -1.69
C ARG A 1050 9.65 9.41 -2.51
N HIS A 1051 8.80 10.21 -1.87
CA HIS A 1051 7.71 10.95 -2.53
C HIS A 1051 8.24 11.78 -3.71
N GLY A 1052 7.50 11.76 -4.82
CA GLY A 1052 7.86 12.43 -6.07
C GLY A 1052 8.72 11.56 -7.01
N VAL A 1053 9.39 10.52 -6.51
CA VAL A 1053 10.11 9.57 -7.36
C VAL A 1053 9.11 8.60 -8.01
N PRO A 1054 9.01 8.52 -9.34
CA PRO A 1054 8.01 7.70 -10.03
C PRO A 1054 8.25 6.20 -9.85
N GLY A 1055 7.16 5.44 -9.75
CA GLY A 1055 7.16 4.00 -9.51
C GLY A 1055 7.36 3.21 -10.78
N ILE A 1056 8.52 3.33 -11.43
CA ILE A 1056 8.75 2.70 -12.75
C ILE A 1056 9.26 1.27 -12.68
N PHE A 1057 9.84 0.85 -11.56
CA PHE A 1057 10.52 -0.44 -11.45
C PHE A 1057 9.58 -1.61 -11.12
N SER A 1058 9.95 -2.80 -11.57
CA SER A 1058 9.19 -4.05 -11.34
C SER A 1058 8.98 -4.40 -9.87
N THR A 1059 9.91 -3.99 -9.01
CA THR A 1059 9.90 -4.21 -7.55
C THR A 1059 9.04 -3.22 -6.76
N THR A 1060 8.35 -2.29 -7.43
CA THR A 1060 7.43 -1.35 -6.76
C THR A 1060 6.24 -2.06 -6.11
N HIS A 1061 5.74 -3.11 -6.76
CA HIS A 1061 4.96 -4.15 -6.11
C HIS A 1061 5.91 -5.27 -5.68
N PHE A 1062 5.70 -5.86 -4.50
CA PHE A 1062 6.57 -6.93 -4.04
C PHE A 1062 6.62 -8.09 -5.05
N LYS A 1063 7.77 -8.75 -5.14
CA LYS A 1063 7.99 -9.96 -5.96
C LYS A 1063 8.65 -11.03 -5.10
N LEU A 1064 8.24 -12.28 -5.27
CA LEU A 1064 8.94 -13.42 -4.71
C LEU A 1064 10.03 -13.88 -5.69
N ILE A 1065 11.25 -14.03 -5.20
CA ILE A 1065 12.43 -14.40 -5.97
C ILE A 1065 13.16 -15.53 -5.25
N SER A 1066 13.57 -16.55 -5.99
CA SER A 1066 14.35 -17.68 -5.46
C SER A 1066 15.74 -17.24 -4.97
N ALA A 1067 16.26 -17.91 -3.95
CA ALA A 1067 17.56 -17.61 -3.36
C ALA A 1067 18.71 -17.67 -4.38
N GLU A 1068 18.61 -18.55 -5.38
CA GLU A 1068 19.60 -18.72 -6.44
C GLU A 1068 19.65 -17.49 -7.38
N GLN A 1069 18.48 -16.98 -7.79
CA GLN A 1069 18.41 -15.86 -8.73
C GLN A 1069 18.46 -14.48 -8.07
N LEU A 1070 18.21 -14.41 -6.75
CA LEU A 1070 18.16 -13.16 -5.98
C LEU A 1070 19.36 -12.23 -6.19
N PRO A 1071 20.63 -12.67 -6.12
CA PRO A 1071 21.78 -11.78 -6.27
C PRO A 1071 21.86 -11.16 -7.68
N THR A 1072 21.53 -11.95 -8.72
CA THR A 1072 21.51 -11.46 -10.11
C THR A 1072 20.38 -10.47 -10.34
N PHE A 1073 19.18 -10.77 -9.82
CA PHE A 1073 18.04 -9.86 -9.87
C PHE A 1073 18.36 -8.53 -9.19
N ILE A 1074 18.86 -8.56 -7.95
CA ILE A 1074 19.19 -7.37 -7.17
C ILE A 1074 20.31 -6.54 -7.81
N ARG A 1075 21.35 -7.18 -8.35
CA ARG A 1075 22.39 -6.47 -9.13
C ARG A 1075 21.80 -5.66 -10.27
N ASN A 1076 20.91 -6.28 -11.05
CA ASN A 1076 20.30 -5.63 -12.21
C ASN A 1076 19.38 -4.49 -11.76
N SER A 1077 18.59 -4.70 -10.71
CA SER A 1077 17.79 -3.63 -10.10
C SER A 1077 18.66 -2.46 -9.63
N ILE A 1078 19.77 -2.71 -8.93
CA ILE A 1078 20.70 -1.67 -8.47
C ILE A 1078 21.24 -0.87 -9.66
N LEU A 1079 21.74 -1.53 -10.72
CA LEU A 1079 22.33 -0.85 -11.88
C LEU A 1079 21.36 0.12 -12.55
N ILE A 1080 20.10 -0.28 -12.68
CA ILE A 1080 19.05 0.50 -13.33
C ILE A 1080 18.55 1.61 -12.39
N SER A 1081 18.26 1.27 -11.13
CA SER A 1081 17.76 2.23 -10.14
C SER A 1081 18.81 3.30 -9.76
N ASP A 1082 20.08 2.94 -9.62
CA ASP A 1082 21.16 3.90 -9.36
C ASP A 1082 21.36 4.82 -10.56
N LYS A 1083 21.31 4.28 -11.79
CA LYS A 1083 21.40 5.12 -12.99
C LYS A 1083 20.24 6.11 -13.07
N PHE A 1084 19.02 5.66 -12.80
CA PHE A 1084 17.85 6.53 -12.71
C PHE A 1084 18.04 7.60 -11.63
N ALA A 1085 18.47 7.23 -10.43
CA ALA A 1085 18.65 8.16 -9.33
C ALA A 1085 19.77 9.19 -9.60
N GLN A 1086 20.84 8.81 -10.30
CA GLN A 1086 21.86 9.74 -10.78
C GLN A 1086 21.30 10.76 -11.77
N VAL A 1087 20.45 10.33 -12.72
CA VAL A 1087 19.78 11.26 -13.66
C VAL A 1087 18.82 12.17 -12.87
N TRP A 1088 18.02 11.59 -11.98
CA TRP A 1088 17.07 12.32 -11.14
C TRP A 1088 17.76 13.43 -10.32
N HIS A 1089 18.83 13.09 -9.59
CA HIS A 1089 19.54 14.05 -8.75
C HIS A 1089 20.25 15.15 -9.55
N ASN A 1090 20.92 14.79 -10.65
CA ASN A 1090 21.69 15.75 -11.43
C ASN A 1090 20.81 16.63 -12.33
N CYS A 1091 19.69 16.12 -12.83
CA CYS A 1091 18.74 16.93 -13.61
C CYS A 1091 18.06 18.01 -12.78
N SER A 1092 17.94 17.83 -11.46
CA SER A 1092 17.51 18.90 -10.55
C SER A 1092 18.53 20.04 -10.45
N ASN A 1093 19.82 19.76 -10.72
CA ASN A 1093 20.93 20.71 -10.59
C ASN A 1093 21.52 21.17 -11.95
N GLY A 1094 20.98 20.71 -13.08
CA GLY A 1094 21.51 20.99 -14.42
C GLY A 1094 21.19 19.89 -15.45
N GLU A 1095 22.06 19.71 -16.44
CA GLU A 1095 21.96 18.61 -17.42
C GLU A 1095 22.81 17.41 -16.94
N TYR A 1096 22.26 16.20 -16.97
CA TYR A 1096 23.06 15.00 -16.72
C TYR A 1096 23.92 14.66 -17.95
N VAL A 1097 25.22 14.46 -17.74
CA VAL A 1097 26.16 14.08 -18.81
C VAL A 1097 26.83 12.77 -18.43
N SER A 1098 26.73 11.76 -19.30
CA SER A 1098 27.45 10.50 -19.11
C SER A 1098 28.96 10.67 -19.30
N ASN A 1099 29.76 9.76 -18.73
CA ASN A 1099 31.21 9.77 -18.87
C ASN A 1099 31.66 9.81 -20.34
N TRP A 1100 31.02 9.01 -21.21
CA TRP A 1100 31.37 9.00 -22.64
C TRP A 1100 31.00 10.32 -23.33
N GLN A 1101 29.84 10.91 -23.03
CA GLN A 1101 29.47 12.22 -23.55
C GLN A 1101 30.44 13.31 -23.07
N LEU A 1102 30.83 13.28 -21.80
CA LEU A 1102 31.80 14.23 -21.23
C LEU A 1102 33.16 14.13 -21.93
N ARG A 1103 33.64 12.91 -22.22
CA ARG A 1103 34.87 12.69 -22.97
C ARG A 1103 34.77 13.22 -24.41
N VAL A 1104 33.63 13.04 -25.08
CA VAL A 1104 33.38 13.66 -26.40
C VAL A 1104 33.44 15.19 -26.29
N ARG A 1105 32.76 15.79 -25.30
CA ARG A 1105 32.80 17.25 -25.05
C ARG A 1105 34.23 17.76 -24.86
N GLN A 1106 35.03 17.05 -24.07
CA GLN A 1106 36.42 17.39 -23.80
C GLN A 1106 37.29 17.31 -25.06
N ILE A 1107 37.16 16.23 -25.85
CA ILE A 1107 37.91 16.06 -27.10
C ILE A 1107 37.51 17.12 -28.14
N GLU A 1108 36.22 17.40 -28.30
CA GLU A 1108 35.74 18.46 -29.20
C GLU A 1108 36.17 19.86 -28.73
N SER A 1109 36.22 20.11 -27.41
CA SER A 1109 36.77 21.36 -26.87
C SER A 1109 38.26 21.51 -27.17
N ILE A 1110 39.05 20.43 -26.99
CA ILE A 1110 40.47 20.41 -27.38
C ILE A 1110 40.61 20.67 -28.88
N ARG A 1111 39.76 20.06 -29.71
CA ARG A 1111 39.73 20.25 -31.16
C ARG A 1111 39.46 21.70 -31.56
N LYS A 1112 38.36 22.29 -31.08
CA LYS A 1112 37.97 23.66 -31.42
C LYS A 1112 39.08 24.63 -31.06
N ARG A 1113 39.61 24.52 -29.83
CA ARG A 1113 40.73 25.35 -29.36
C ARG A 1113 41.99 25.18 -30.21
N THR A 1114 42.34 23.94 -30.57
CA THR A 1114 43.51 23.64 -31.40
C THR A 1114 43.37 24.27 -32.79
N LEU A 1115 42.19 24.14 -33.41
CA LEU A 1115 41.92 24.72 -34.73
C LEU A 1115 41.92 26.25 -34.70
N GLU A 1116 41.37 26.87 -33.67
CA GLU A 1116 41.41 28.34 -33.47
C GLU A 1116 42.85 28.83 -33.33
N LEU A 1117 43.67 28.17 -32.50
CA LEU A 1117 45.08 28.51 -32.31
C LEU A 1117 45.91 28.34 -33.60
N HIS A 1118 45.69 27.26 -34.35
CA HIS A 1118 46.36 27.06 -35.63
C HIS A 1118 45.97 28.13 -36.66
N LYS A 1119 44.69 28.55 -36.69
CA LYS A 1119 44.26 29.69 -37.52
C LYS A 1119 44.97 30.98 -37.11
N THR A 1120 45.02 31.29 -35.82
CA THR A 1120 45.73 32.48 -35.30
C THR A 1120 47.22 32.45 -35.63
N ASN A 1121 47.89 31.29 -35.48
CA ASN A 1121 49.30 31.13 -35.80
C ASN A 1121 49.56 31.29 -37.31
N GLN A 1122 48.70 30.74 -38.18
CA GLN A 1122 48.80 30.94 -39.63
C GLN A 1122 48.58 32.41 -40.01
N GLU A 1123 47.67 33.11 -39.35
CA GLU A 1123 47.45 34.55 -39.55
C GLU A 1123 48.65 35.39 -39.07
N GLN A 1124 49.33 34.99 -37.99
CA GLN A 1124 50.55 35.64 -37.51
C GLN A 1124 51.75 35.38 -38.43
N GLN A 1125 51.93 34.14 -38.93
CA GLN A 1125 52.98 33.80 -39.88
C GLN A 1125 52.79 34.51 -41.23
N LYS A 1126 51.54 34.64 -41.72
CA LYS A 1126 51.22 35.43 -42.92
C LYS A 1126 51.48 36.93 -42.75
N LYS A 1127 51.43 37.45 -41.51
CA LYS A 1127 51.81 38.83 -41.20
C LYS A 1127 53.33 39.01 -41.17
N GLN A 1128 54.08 38.09 -40.54
CA GLN A 1128 55.55 38.13 -40.51
C GLN A 1128 56.20 37.90 -41.89
N GLY A 1129 55.63 37.04 -42.74
CA GLY A 1129 56.14 36.80 -44.10
C GLY A 1129 55.99 37.98 -45.07
N LYS A 1130 55.23 39.03 -44.71
CA LYS A 1130 55.07 40.24 -45.52
C LYS A 1130 56.03 41.38 -45.14
N GLU A 1131 56.78 41.28 -44.04
CA GLU A 1131 57.60 42.39 -43.51
C GLU A 1131 59.10 42.34 -43.86
N ASN A 1132 59.59 41.33 -44.59
CA ASN A 1132 61.01 41.28 -45.00
C ASN A 1132 61.23 41.35 -46.53
N PRO A 1133 61.47 42.54 -47.09
CA PRO A 1133 62.10 42.67 -48.40
C PRO A 1133 63.30 43.61 -48.37
N HIS A 1134 64.42 43.27 -47.70
CA HIS A 1134 65.72 43.94 -47.97
C HIS A 1134 66.93 43.14 -47.45
N SER A 1135 67.68 42.51 -48.36
CA SER A 1135 69.16 42.62 -48.47
C SER A 1135 69.64 41.86 -49.72
N SER A 1136 70.62 42.45 -50.40
CA SER A 1136 70.88 42.33 -51.83
C SER A 1136 72.20 41.63 -52.18
N ASP A 1137 72.27 41.25 -53.47
CA ASP A 1137 73.42 41.22 -54.39
C ASP A 1137 74.45 40.06 -54.39
N GLY A 1138 74.58 39.44 -55.59
CA GLY A 1138 75.69 38.59 -56.01
C GLY A 1138 75.38 37.79 -57.28
N ALA A 1139 75.73 38.33 -58.46
CA ALA A 1139 75.45 37.78 -59.79
C ALA A 1139 76.31 36.55 -60.20
N VAL A 1140 75.78 35.69 -61.10
CA VAL A 1140 76.31 35.34 -62.45
C VAL A 1140 75.61 34.09 -63.05
N GLY A 1141 75.05 34.23 -64.27
CA GLY A 1141 74.96 33.19 -65.33
C GLY A 1141 73.74 32.26 -65.40
N GLY A 1142 72.82 32.46 -66.38
CA GLY A 1142 71.61 31.62 -66.64
C GLY A 1142 71.85 30.33 -67.44
N PRO A 1143 70.83 29.73 -68.14
CA PRO A 1143 69.40 30.06 -68.23
C PRO A 1143 68.41 28.89 -68.01
N ASN A 1144 67.14 29.25 -67.76
CA ASN A 1144 65.90 28.48 -67.96
C ASN A 1144 65.69 27.12 -67.24
N MET A 1145 65.02 27.16 -66.09
CA MET A 1145 63.92 26.21 -65.81
C MET A 1145 62.71 26.95 -65.23
N SER A 1146 61.55 26.58 -65.75
CA SER A 1146 60.21 27.07 -65.46
C SER A 1146 59.84 27.02 -63.97
N ALA A 1147 59.04 28.00 -63.52
CA ALA A 1147 58.41 28.04 -62.21
C ALA A 1147 57.17 27.10 -62.16
N PRO A 1148 57.36 25.85 -61.70
CA PRO A 1148 56.43 25.27 -60.73
C PRO A 1148 57.10 24.72 -59.45
N ASP A 1149 58.44 24.64 -59.39
CA ASP A 1149 59.11 23.85 -58.34
C ASP A 1149 59.34 24.59 -57.00
N VAL A 1150 59.23 25.93 -56.95
CA VAL A 1150 59.42 26.68 -55.69
C VAL A 1150 58.19 26.60 -54.77
N ILE A 1151 56.97 26.52 -55.33
CA ILE A 1151 55.73 26.48 -54.55
C ILE A 1151 55.47 25.07 -53.96
N ALA A 1152 55.90 24.01 -54.67
CA ALA A 1152 55.80 22.64 -54.17
C ALA A 1152 56.78 22.39 -53.00
N THR A 1153 57.97 22.99 -53.05
CA THR A 1153 58.99 22.79 -52.01
C THR A 1153 58.64 23.51 -50.70
N ASP A 1154 58.04 24.71 -50.77
CA ASP A 1154 57.56 25.44 -49.58
C ASP A 1154 56.34 24.80 -48.91
N MET A 1155 55.39 24.23 -49.67
CA MET A 1155 54.26 23.50 -49.08
C MET A 1155 54.68 22.18 -48.44
N THR A 1156 55.68 21.50 -49.00
CA THR A 1156 56.20 20.23 -48.46
C THR A 1156 57.03 20.48 -47.19
N ASN A 1157 57.82 21.56 -47.16
CA ASN A 1157 58.55 21.98 -45.96
C ASN A 1157 57.61 22.45 -44.84
N SER A 1158 56.55 23.21 -45.17
CA SER A 1158 55.55 23.65 -44.18
C SER A 1158 54.81 22.48 -43.51
N PHE A 1159 54.53 21.40 -44.24
CA PHE A 1159 53.91 20.19 -43.68
C PHE A 1159 54.87 19.38 -42.80
N LEU A 1160 56.13 19.24 -43.20
CA LEU A 1160 57.17 18.56 -42.40
C LEU A 1160 57.52 19.34 -41.14
N GLU A 1161 57.53 20.67 -41.19
CA GLU A 1161 57.68 21.55 -40.02
C GLU A 1161 56.46 21.48 -39.08
N GLN A 1162 55.24 21.40 -39.63
CA GLN A 1162 54.02 21.20 -38.82
C GLN A 1162 54.02 19.86 -38.07
N LEU A 1163 54.66 18.80 -38.60
CA LEU A 1163 54.80 17.52 -37.92
C LEU A 1163 55.85 17.52 -36.79
N GLN A 1164 56.67 18.57 -36.69
CA GLN A 1164 57.72 18.76 -35.69
C GLN A 1164 57.32 19.90 -34.75
N GLY A 1165 56.44 19.61 -33.78
CA GLY A 1165 55.91 20.56 -32.80
C GLY A 1165 56.94 21.63 -32.41
N GLY A 1166 56.61 22.89 -32.68
CA GLY A 1166 57.57 24.00 -32.62
C GLY A 1166 58.21 24.15 -31.23
N VAL A 1167 59.54 24.08 -31.19
CA VAL A 1167 60.35 24.44 -30.04
C VAL A 1167 60.33 25.97 -29.90
N THR A 1168 59.67 26.48 -28.87
CA THR A 1168 59.63 27.91 -28.58
C THR A 1168 60.91 28.38 -27.88
N ASN A 1169 61.70 29.22 -28.56
CA ASN A 1169 62.63 30.14 -27.91
C ASN A 1169 62.02 31.55 -27.98
N GLY A 1170 61.90 32.22 -26.84
CA GLY A 1170 61.13 33.45 -26.68
C GLY A 1170 61.91 34.76 -26.89
N SER A 1171 61.18 35.82 -27.28
CA SER A 1171 61.32 37.23 -26.83
C SER A 1171 60.34 38.13 -27.63
N GLY A 1172 59.87 39.24 -27.02
CA GLY A 1172 58.84 40.21 -27.49
C GLY A 1172 59.12 40.91 -28.84
N GLU A 1173 58.28 41.80 -29.40
CA GLU A 1173 57.46 42.90 -28.84
C GLU A 1173 56.26 43.27 -29.78
N GLU A 1174 55.51 44.31 -29.39
CA GLU A 1174 54.18 44.76 -29.81
C GLU A 1174 54.04 45.60 -31.13
N PHE A 1175 52.78 45.70 -31.61
CA PHE A 1175 52.04 46.86 -32.18
C PHE A 1175 51.50 46.90 -33.65
N ASN A 1176 50.15 47.01 -33.71
CA ASN A 1176 49.21 47.79 -34.56
C ASN A 1176 48.83 47.49 -36.05
N GLN A 1177 47.51 47.25 -36.21
CA GLN A 1177 46.48 47.69 -37.20
C GLN A 1177 46.86 48.13 -38.64
N ALA A 1178 46.26 47.50 -39.67
CA ALA A 1178 45.08 48.00 -40.42
C ALA A 1178 44.78 47.24 -41.76
N THR A 1179 43.52 46.80 -41.87
CA THR A 1179 42.57 46.73 -43.02
C THR A 1179 42.85 46.06 -44.39
N ASN A 1180 41.83 45.25 -44.75
CA ASN A 1180 41.24 44.96 -46.06
C ASN A 1180 41.91 43.95 -47.01
N SER A 1181 41.33 42.75 -47.11
CA SER A 1181 40.52 42.35 -48.30
C SER A 1181 39.74 41.03 -48.10
N ARG A 1182 38.42 41.17 -48.28
CA ARG A 1182 37.38 40.21 -48.73
C ARG A 1182 37.50 38.70 -48.44
N TYR A 1183 36.57 38.28 -47.60
CA TYR A 1183 35.91 36.98 -47.54
C TYR A 1183 35.48 36.46 -48.92
N ASP A 1184 35.74 35.17 -49.18
CA ASP A 1184 34.78 34.31 -49.86
C ASP A 1184 34.52 33.08 -48.98
N TYR A 1185 33.26 32.94 -48.59
CA TYR A 1185 32.72 31.85 -47.82
C TYR A 1185 32.51 30.65 -48.73
N ALA A 1186 33.11 29.50 -48.43
CA ALA A 1186 32.61 28.23 -48.91
C ALA A 1186 31.44 27.82 -48.00
N THR A 1187 30.25 27.96 -48.54
CA THR A 1187 28.97 27.52 -48.01
C THR A 1187 28.99 26.03 -47.67
N GLY A 1188 28.31 25.71 -46.56
CA GLY A 1188 28.20 24.36 -46.04
C GLY A 1188 27.49 23.41 -46.99
N GLU A 1189 28.06 22.20 -47.06
CA GLU A 1189 27.28 20.97 -47.16
C GLU A 1189 27.76 20.06 -46.03
N ASP A 1190 27.03 20.08 -44.92
CA ASP A 1190 27.25 19.23 -43.75
C ASP A 1190 26.87 17.77 -44.06
N HIS A 1191 27.75 17.08 -44.78
CA HIS A 1191 27.82 15.61 -44.82
C HIS A 1191 29.12 15.06 -44.23
N GLY A 1192 29.94 15.92 -43.61
CA GLY A 1192 31.28 15.61 -43.12
C GLY A 1192 31.35 14.67 -41.90
N ALA A 1193 30.25 14.42 -41.18
CA ALA A 1193 30.26 13.44 -40.08
C ALA A 1193 30.45 12.00 -40.57
N TYR A 1194 30.00 11.69 -41.79
CA TYR A 1194 30.04 10.35 -42.38
C TYR A 1194 31.39 10.00 -42.98
N GLN A 1195 32.10 10.96 -43.58
CA GLN A 1195 33.49 10.77 -44.00
C GLN A 1195 34.45 10.55 -42.83
N ARG A 1196 34.07 10.93 -41.60
CA ARG A 1196 34.85 10.63 -40.39
C ARG A 1196 34.76 9.15 -39.96
N ILE A 1197 33.83 8.39 -40.51
CA ILE A 1197 33.54 6.98 -40.13
C ILE A 1197 33.44 6.06 -41.36
N GLU A 1198 33.71 6.56 -42.57
CA GLU A 1198 33.72 5.74 -43.78
C GLU A 1198 34.82 4.67 -43.69
N PHE A 1199 34.38 3.43 -43.50
CA PHE A 1199 35.09 2.22 -43.89
C PHE A 1199 35.37 2.33 -45.39
N GLY A 1200 36.49 2.97 -45.74
CA GLY A 1200 37.17 2.70 -47.00
C GLY A 1200 37.42 1.21 -47.07
N SER A 1201 36.86 0.58 -48.09
CA SER A 1201 37.03 -0.82 -48.45
C SER A 1201 38.51 -1.15 -48.68
N TYR A 1202 39.24 -1.45 -47.61
CA TYR A 1202 40.53 -2.10 -47.69
C TYR A 1202 40.57 -3.17 -46.61
N THR A 1203 40.14 -4.36 -47.02
CA THR A 1203 40.75 -5.62 -46.60
C THR A 1203 42.26 -5.51 -46.60
#